data_AF-A0A8J5V5D5-F1
#
_entry.id   AF-A0A8J5V5D5-F1
#
_cell.length_a   1.000
_cell.length_b   1.000
_cell.length_c   1.000
_cell.angle_alpha   90.00
_cell.angle_beta   90.00
_cell.angle_gamma   90.00
#
_symmetry.space_group_name_H-M   'P 1'
#
loop_
_entity.id
_entity.type
_entity.pdbx_description
1 polymer ?
#
loop_
_entity_poly.entity_id
_entity_poly.type
_entity_poly.pdbx_seq_one_letter_code
_entity_poly.pdbx_strand_id
1 'polypeptide(L)'
;MEAAAAVVLRLLVLAVASGAAGAAGDGCSRGCDLALASFFVTPNQNITNIASLFGVTNNRLLIPYNPNISNLDFINVNTSVNVFFDCRCLSLPTASSSTYLAGSLPFQVSRGQTYTTIADNYNNLTTAEWLQATNTYPANNIPDTAVVNVTVNCSCGDASISPDYGLFLTYPLRDRETLASVGASNGFSSPSQMETLRRYNPGMDNVTGRGIVYIPVKDPNGSYRPLKSSGRRKAKRATLLPSSEDSSQLVSMDKITPSTTQADGVSLVPGITVEKSVEFSYEELFNATQGFSIGNKIGQGGFGAVYYAELRGEKAAIKKMDMQATHEFLAELKVLTHVHHLNLVRLIGYCIESSLFLVYEFIENGNMSQHLRGTGYEPLSWAARVQIALDSARGLEYIHEHTVPVYIHRDIKSANILIDKNYRAKVADFGLTKLTQVGGASNNTRVVGTFGYMPPEYARYGDVSPKVDVYAFGVVLYELISAKEAIVRSTESASDSKGLVYLFEEALNSPDPKEGIQGLIDPKLGDDYPIDSILKLTQLAKACTQEDPKLRPSMRSVVVALMTLSSTSEFWDMNNLYENQGSASPRHSSPFQFFRSSVLPVRSSSDFLQFVGTMKNTSLLIQLLIVLLSAAAAAPFRLEALNARGRLLKSKTYLSPAFLLQPGSVSNKFYLDVPFPRGHLALKSFDAEVVDENGAPVPLHETYLHHWVVEPYYALKNSDSTGAQKLPKMIPAGNSGVCKTTLSQYYGLGSETRHTATWVPDPYGIEIGNPEMTPEGYEEKWMINVHAIDTRGATDKLGCTECKCDLYNMTIDEFGDKLPKDYIGGLNCCYDQTQCQVRVGFNGELRKLFLRYTVTWLDWSDAVVPVNIYIFDVSDTALPDGKSEPACRVEYQVEECSPENRVRNECIDVKVTKQVLPRGGDIVYGVAHQHSGGIGASLHGQDGHLLCASLPTYGTGEEAGNEASYIIGMSTCYPKPGSVKVSDGEVLTIVSNYSSDRQHTGVMGLFYILVAEHEHLRGCLPTWLTNNL
;
A
#
# COMPACT_ATOMS: atom_id res chain seq x y z
N MET A 1 -9.52 50.13 25.28
CA MET A 1 -10.93 49.93 24.88
C MET A 1 -11.23 50.34 23.43
N GLU A 2 -10.39 51.13 22.76
CA GLU A 2 -10.53 51.40 21.30
C GLU A 2 -9.86 50.34 20.40
N ALA A 3 -8.92 49.54 20.91
CA ALA A 3 -8.28 48.46 20.15
C ALA A 3 -9.19 47.23 19.93
N ALA A 4 -10.20 47.03 20.77
CA ALA A 4 -11.16 45.92 20.63
C ALA A 4 -12.23 46.22 19.56
N ALA A 5 -12.58 47.49 19.34
CA ALA A 5 -13.55 47.90 18.33
C ALA A 5 -12.99 47.81 16.89
N ALA A 6 -11.68 48.03 16.71
CA ALA A 6 -11.03 47.91 15.40
C ALA A 6 -10.89 46.45 14.93
N VAL A 7 -10.75 45.50 15.86
CA VAL A 7 -10.68 44.06 15.55
C VAL A 7 -12.06 43.50 15.21
N VAL A 8 -13.11 43.93 15.93
CA VAL A 8 -14.50 43.54 15.63
C VAL A 8 -14.98 44.15 14.31
N LEU A 9 -14.58 45.38 13.97
CA LEU A 9 -14.92 45.99 12.68
C LEU A 9 -14.14 45.38 11.50
N ARG A 10 -12.88 44.93 11.70
CA ARG A 10 -12.15 44.15 10.67
C ARG A 10 -12.70 42.74 10.49
N LEU A 11 -13.19 42.10 11.56
CA LEU A 11 -13.87 40.81 11.48
C LEU A 11 -15.27 40.91 10.84
N LEU A 12 -15.97 42.03 11.02
CA LEU A 12 -17.25 42.29 10.35
C LEU A 12 -17.11 42.72 8.88
N VAL A 13 -16.02 43.38 8.49
CA VAL A 13 -15.78 43.73 7.07
C VAL A 13 -15.31 42.51 6.25
N LEU A 14 -14.62 41.54 6.87
CA LEU A 14 -14.33 40.25 6.22
C LEU A 14 -15.57 39.33 6.11
N ALA A 15 -16.60 39.56 6.93
CA ALA A 15 -17.89 38.86 6.84
C ALA A 15 -18.85 39.46 5.78
N VAL A 16 -18.53 40.62 5.19
CA VAL A 16 -19.37 41.28 4.16
C VAL A 16 -18.74 41.24 2.76
N ALA A 17 -17.45 40.95 2.64
CA ALA A 17 -16.80 40.62 1.37
C ALA A 17 -16.94 39.12 0.98
N SER A 18 -17.44 38.28 1.88
CA SER A 18 -17.68 36.84 1.66
C SER A 18 -19.07 36.52 1.06
N GLY A 19 -19.88 37.54 0.77
CA GLY A 19 -21.22 37.39 0.18
C GLY A 19 -21.27 37.11 -1.32
N ALA A 20 -20.13 36.86 -1.99
CA ALA A 20 -20.08 36.54 -3.43
C ALA A 20 -19.42 35.18 -3.74
N ALA A 21 -18.98 34.42 -2.73
CA ALA A 21 -18.45 33.06 -2.88
C ALA A 21 -19.41 31.98 -2.35
N GLY A 22 -20.68 32.34 -2.12
CA GLY A 22 -21.74 31.46 -1.64
C GLY A 22 -22.46 30.77 -2.80
N ALA A 23 -21.76 29.90 -3.53
CA ALA A 23 -22.31 28.81 -4.35
C ALA A 23 -21.17 28.16 -5.15
N ALA A 24 -20.19 27.59 -4.45
CA ALA A 24 -19.25 26.63 -5.01
C ALA A 24 -18.85 25.74 -3.83
N GLY A 25 -19.61 24.66 -3.66
CA GLY A 25 -19.57 23.80 -2.48
C GLY A 25 -18.24 23.07 -2.33
N ASP A 26 -17.94 22.72 -1.08
CA ASP A 26 -16.94 21.73 -0.73
C ASP A 26 -17.20 20.42 -1.48
N GLY A 27 -16.39 20.15 -2.50
CA GLY A 27 -16.21 18.82 -3.06
C GLY A 27 -17.04 18.52 -4.30
N CYS A 28 -16.52 18.84 -5.49
CA CYS A 28 -16.90 18.13 -6.72
C CYS A 28 -16.00 16.89 -6.92
N SER A 29 -16.43 15.94 -7.74
CA SER A 29 -15.61 14.79 -8.16
C SER A 29 -15.49 14.65 -9.68
N ARG A 30 -16.39 15.29 -10.43
CA ARG A 30 -16.43 15.33 -11.89
C ARG A 30 -17.01 16.65 -12.35
N GLY A 31 -16.56 17.10 -13.51
CA GLY A 31 -17.14 18.21 -14.23
C GLY A 31 -18.22 17.78 -15.22
N CYS A 32 -18.60 18.70 -16.10
CA CYS A 32 -19.48 18.46 -17.22
C CYS A 32 -18.86 19.05 -18.49
N ASP A 33 -18.99 18.32 -19.58
CA ASP A 33 -18.36 18.64 -20.87
C ASP A 33 -18.91 19.91 -21.52
N LEU A 34 -19.94 20.53 -20.94
CA LEU A 34 -20.59 21.72 -21.49
C LEU A 34 -21.20 22.57 -20.37
N ALA A 35 -20.65 23.76 -20.17
CA ALA A 35 -21.28 24.86 -19.44
C ALA A 35 -21.29 26.11 -20.32
N LEU A 36 -22.20 27.05 -20.03
CA LEU A 36 -22.27 28.34 -20.71
C LEU A 36 -21.90 29.47 -19.74
N ALA A 37 -21.24 30.52 -20.23
CA ALA A 37 -21.05 31.78 -19.52
C ALA A 37 -21.76 32.90 -20.28
N SER A 38 -22.48 33.77 -19.56
CA SER A 38 -23.08 34.96 -20.17
C SER A 38 -22.08 36.12 -20.13
N PHE A 39 -21.61 36.52 -21.31
CA PHE A 39 -20.64 37.58 -21.47
C PHE A 39 -21.33 38.86 -21.97
N PHE A 40 -21.18 39.98 -21.26
CA PHE A 40 -21.77 41.25 -21.64
C PHE A 40 -20.82 42.06 -22.55
N VAL A 41 -21.28 42.41 -23.75
CA VAL A 41 -20.44 43.10 -24.74
C VAL A 41 -20.35 44.59 -24.42
N THR A 42 -19.16 45.04 -24.02
CA THR A 42 -18.84 46.45 -23.75
C THR A 42 -18.28 47.18 -24.98
N PRO A 43 -18.28 48.52 -25.00
CA PRO A 43 -17.63 49.28 -26.08
C PRO A 43 -16.16 48.85 -26.20
N ASN A 44 -15.70 48.57 -27.43
CA ASN A 44 -14.35 48.09 -27.78
C ASN A 44 -14.08 46.58 -27.64
N GLN A 45 -15.10 45.76 -27.37
CA GLN A 45 -14.96 44.31 -27.46
C GLN A 45 -15.54 43.74 -28.76
N ASN A 46 -14.81 42.80 -29.37
CA ASN A 46 -15.22 42.06 -30.56
C ASN A 46 -15.52 40.60 -30.17
N ILE A 47 -16.53 40.00 -30.80
CA ILE A 47 -16.90 38.60 -30.60
C ILE A 47 -15.72 37.64 -30.76
N THR A 48 -14.79 37.92 -31.67
CA THR A 48 -13.63 37.04 -31.91
C THR A 48 -12.70 37.05 -30.71
N ASN A 49 -12.52 38.21 -30.07
CA ASN A 49 -11.74 38.34 -28.86
C ASN A 49 -12.44 37.62 -27.70
N ILE A 50 -13.75 37.82 -27.55
CA ILE A 50 -14.55 37.15 -26.52
C ILE A 50 -14.47 35.62 -26.70
N ALA A 51 -14.67 35.11 -27.91
CA ALA A 51 -14.54 33.68 -28.21
C ALA A 51 -13.14 33.15 -27.88
N SER A 52 -12.09 33.90 -28.23
CA SER A 52 -10.70 33.50 -27.95
C SER A 52 -10.38 33.41 -26.45
N LEU A 53 -10.99 34.26 -25.60
CA LEU A 53 -10.80 34.21 -24.14
C LEU A 53 -11.28 32.89 -23.52
N PHE A 54 -12.23 32.21 -24.18
CA PHE A 54 -12.76 30.90 -23.78
C PHE A 54 -12.20 29.73 -24.62
N GLY A 55 -11.15 29.98 -25.43
CA GLY A 55 -10.55 28.95 -26.29
C GLY A 55 -11.39 28.55 -27.50
N VAL A 56 -12.40 29.35 -27.88
CA VAL A 56 -13.25 29.09 -29.05
C VAL A 56 -12.60 29.70 -30.29
N THR A 57 -12.03 28.84 -31.14
CA THR A 57 -11.31 29.26 -32.36
C THR A 57 -12.21 29.74 -33.50
N ASN A 58 -13.47 29.29 -33.53
CA ASN A 58 -14.46 29.69 -34.54
C ASN A 58 -15.72 30.26 -33.86
N ASN A 59 -15.86 31.59 -33.90
CA ASN A 59 -16.97 32.32 -33.28
C ASN A 59 -18.36 31.84 -33.78
N ARG A 60 -18.47 31.29 -35.00
CA ARG A 60 -19.74 30.79 -35.55
C ARG A 60 -20.31 29.60 -34.79
N LEU A 61 -19.48 28.88 -34.02
CA LEU A 61 -19.94 27.80 -33.13
C LEU A 61 -20.81 28.32 -31.97
N LEU A 62 -20.83 29.63 -31.72
CA LEU A 62 -21.68 30.24 -30.68
C LEU A 62 -23.11 30.52 -31.17
N ILE A 63 -23.38 30.52 -32.49
CA ILE A 63 -24.70 30.85 -33.06
C ILE A 63 -25.83 29.99 -32.45
N PRO A 64 -25.67 28.64 -32.32
CA PRO A 64 -26.74 27.80 -31.80
C PRO A 64 -27.14 28.11 -30.35
N TYR A 65 -26.25 28.73 -29.57
CA TYR A 65 -26.49 29.12 -28.17
C TYR A 65 -26.94 30.58 -28.02
N ASN A 66 -26.97 31.33 -29.13
CA ASN A 66 -27.34 32.73 -29.20
C ASN A 66 -28.41 32.94 -30.31
N PRO A 67 -29.58 32.29 -30.21
CA PRO A 67 -30.58 32.32 -31.29
C PRO A 67 -31.13 33.72 -31.59
N ASN A 68 -31.02 34.65 -30.64
CA ASN A 68 -31.44 36.04 -30.80
C ASN A 68 -30.41 36.90 -31.54
N ILE A 69 -29.23 36.33 -31.89
CA ILE A 69 -28.15 37.01 -32.60
C ILE A 69 -27.98 36.35 -33.96
N SER A 70 -28.55 36.99 -35.00
CA SER A 70 -28.52 36.47 -36.37
C SER A 70 -27.16 36.58 -37.06
N ASN A 71 -26.29 37.48 -36.60
CA ASN A 71 -24.94 37.64 -37.12
C ASN A 71 -23.97 37.96 -35.98
N LEU A 72 -23.10 37.01 -35.63
CA LEU A 72 -22.12 37.18 -34.57
C LEU A 72 -20.99 38.14 -34.93
N ASP A 73 -20.74 38.39 -36.22
CA ASP A 73 -19.70 39.33 -36.64
C ASP A 73 -20.09 40.80 -36.38
N PHE A 74 -21.39 41.07 -36.11
CA PHE A 74 -21.92 42.40 -35.82
C PHE A 74 -22.91 42.37 -34.64
N ILE A 75 -22.38 42.46 -33.42
CA ILE A 75 -23.17 42.46 -32.18
C ILE A 75 -23.26 43.88 -31.63
N ASN A 76 -24.48 44.33 -31.32
CA ASN A 76 -24.68 45.63 -30.69
C ASN A 76 -24.05 45.64 -29.29
N VAL A 77 -23.37 46.74 -28.96
CA VAL A 77 -22.91 47.00 -27.58
C VAL A 77 -24.12 46.93 -26.65
N ASN A 78 -23.91 46.41 -25.43
CA ASN A 78 -24.96 46.08 -24.45
C ASN A 78 -25.80 44.83 -24.77
N THR A 79 -25.35 43.98 -25.70
CA THR A 79 -25.92 42.65 -25.90
C THR A 79 -25.16 41.62 -25.06
N SER A 80 -25.86 40.57 -24.62
CA SER A 80 -25.25 39.43 -23.92
C SER A 80 -25.00 38.29 -24.89
N VAL A 81 -23.81 37.72 -24.85
CA VAL A 81 -23.44 36.56 -25.67
C VAL A 81 -23.13 35.39 -24.74
N ASN A 82 -23.77 34.26 -24.98
CA ASN A 82 -23.48 33.01 -24.30
C ASN A 82 -22.30 32.31 -24.97
N VAL A 83 -21.25 32.02 -24.20
CA VAL A 83 -20.04 31.34 -24.67
C VAL A 83 -19.92 30.01 -23.95
N PHE A 84 -19.60 28.93 -24.67
CA PHE A 84 -19.44 27.61 -24.05
C PHE A 84 -18.00 27.38 -23.61
N PHE A 85 -17.83 26.60 -22.54
CA PHE A 85 -16.53 26.16 -22.04
C PHE A 85 -16.64 24.85 -21.26
N ASP A 86 -15.49 24.17 -21.08
CA ASP A 86 -15.37 22.96 -20.27
C ASP A 86 -15.50 23.31 -18.79
N CYS A 87 -16.50 22.76 -18.11
CA CYS A 87 -16.62 22.86 -16.66
C CYS A 87 -15.97 21.65 -16.01
N ARG A 88 -14.88 21.82 -15.27
CA ARG A 88 -14.13 20.72 -14.65
C ARG A 88 -14.22 20.80 -13.14
N CYS A 89 -13.97 19.66 -12.51
CA CYS A 89 -13.73 19.66 -11.08
C CYS A 89 -12.24 19.93 -10.83
N LEU A 90 -11.93 21.11 -10.32
CA LEU A 90 -10.57 21.60 -10.08
C LEU A 90 -10.27 21.61 -8.58
N SER A 91 -8.99 21.61 -8.20
CA SER A 91 -8.54 21.74 -6.82
C SER A 91 -7.78 23.04 -6.60
N LEU A 92 -7.80 23.56 -5.36
CA LEU A 92 -6.99 24.73 -5.01
C LEU A 92 -5.51 24.34 -4.87
N PRO A 93 -4.55 25.11 -5.41
CA PRO A 93 -3.13 24.78 -5.30
C PRO A 93 -2.63 24.69 -3.86
N THR A 94 -3.17 25.53 -2.97
CA THR A 94 -2.80 25.57 -1.55
C THR A 94 -3.58 24.59 -0.68
N ALA A 95 -4.60 23.94 -1.24
CA ALA A 95 -5.50 23.02 -0.55
C ALA A 95 -6.06 22.02 -1.57
N SER A 96 -5.23 21.08 -2.02
CA SER A 96 -5.55 20.15 -3.12
C SER A 96 -6.74 19.22 -2.83
N SER A 97 -7.18 19.14 -1.58
CA SER A 97 -8.40 18.46 -1.12
C SER A 97 -9.68 19.29 -1.27
N SER A 98 -9.59 20.60 -1.43
CA SER A 98 -10.73 21.50 -1.65
C SER A 98 -10.98 21.60 -3.14
N THR A 99 -12.00 20.89 -3.62
CA THR A 99 -12.37 20.87 -5.03
C THR A 99 -13.63 21.68 -5.31
N TYR A 100 -13.68 22.31 -6.49
CA TYR A 100 -14.77 23.18 -6.93
C TYR A 100 -15.00 23.06 -8.45
N LEU A 101 -16.22 23.35 -8.91
CA LEU A 101 -16.57 23.32 -10.34
C LEU A 101 -16.19 24.65 -11.00
N ALA A 102 -15.23 24.59 -11.91
CA ALA A 102 -14.84 25.75 -12.71
C ALA A 102 -14.23 25.35 -14.07
N GLY A 103 -14.30 26.26 -15.03
CA GLY A 103 -13.47 26.23 -16.22
C GLY A 103 -12.10 26.84 -15.93
N SER A 104 -11.05 26.23 -16.49
CA SER A 104 -9.68 26.73 -16.44
C SER A 104 -9.27 27.21 -17.84
N LEU A 105 -9.14 28.53 -18.00
CA LEU A 105 -8.89 29.18 -19.29
C LEU A 105 -7.45 29.75 -19.28
N PRO A 106 -6.50 29.18 -20.03
CA PRO A 106 -5.11 29.65 -20.00
C PRO A 106 -5.00 31.05 -20.64
N PHE A 107 -4.39 31.99 -19.91
CA PHE A 107 -4.19 33.38 -20.32
C PHE A 107 -2.70 33.75 -20.27
N GLN A 108 -2.18 34.27 -21.39
CA GLN A 108 -0.78 34.70 -21.50
C GLN A 108 -0.60 36.10 -20.92
N VAL A 109 0.22 36.23 -19.88
CA VAL A 109 0.45 37.49 -19.18
C VAL A 109 1.36 38.39 -20.02
N SER A 110 0.95 39.63 -20.21
CA SER A 110 1.76 40.70 -20.80
C SER A 110 2.35 41.59 -19.73
N ARG A 111 3.48 42.24 -20.04
CA ARG A 111 4.22 43.10 -19.09
C ARG A 111 3.31 44.13 -18.41
N GLY A 112 3.28 44.08 -17.07
CA GLY A 112 2.50 44.99 -16.23
C GLY A 112 1.04 44.58 -15.97
N GLN A 113 0.59 43.43 -16.45
CA GLN A 113 -0.73 42.90 -16.12
C GLN A 113 -0.74 42.28 -14.72
N THR A 114 -1.79 42.60 -13.96
CA THR A 114 -2.10 42.07 -12.63
C THR A 114 -3.34 41.18 -12.69
N TYR A 115 -3.61 40.39 -11.63
CA TYR A 115 -4.85 39.63 -11.53
C TYR A 115 -6.11 40.50 -11.68
N THR A 116 -6.09 41.77 -11.23
CA THR A 116 -7.18 42.73 -11.43
C THR A 116 -7.40 43.01 -12.92
N THR A 117 -6.36 43.43 -13.63
CA THR A 117 -6.46 43.75 -15.07
C THR A 117 -6.78 42.51 -15.93
N ILE A 118 -6.41 41.31 -15.47
CA ILE A 118 -6.77 40.05 -16.13
C ILE A 118 -8.25 39.74 -15.89
N ALA A 119 -8.73 39.82 -14.64
CA ALA A 119 -10.12 39.57 -14.30
C ALA A 119 -11.08 40.55 -15.00
N ASP A 120 -10.70 41.82 -15.16
CA ASP A 120 -11.48 42.84 -15.87
C ASP A 120 -11.81 42.45 -17.32
N ASN A 121 -10.96 41.63 -17.98
CA ASN A 121 -11.22 41.14 -19.34
C ASN A 121 -12.39 40.16 -19.41
N TYR A 122 -12.80 39.57 -18.28
CA TYR A 122 -13.81 38.50 -18.20
C TYR A 122 -15.17 39.00 -17.67
N ASN A 123 -15.44 40.31 -17.66
CA ASN A 123 -16.77 40.90 -17.40
C ASN A 123 -17.48 40.32 -16.14
N ASN A 124 -16.78 40.31 -15.00
CA ASN A 124 -17.26 39.80 -13.70
C ASN A 124 -17.55 38.28 -13.63
N LEU A 125 -17.10 37.49 -14.59
CA LEU A 125 -17.15 36.01 -14.50
C LEU A 125 -16.06 35.43 -13.58
N THR A 126 -15.08 36.24 -13.19
CA THR A 126 -14.03 35.91 -12.21
C THR A 126 -13.61 37.18 -11.46
N THR A 127 -12.86 37.05 -10.36
CA THR A 127 -12.33 38.19 -9.59
C THR A 127 -10.83 38.05 -9.37
N ALA A 128 -10.15 39.15 -9.09
CA ALA A 128 -8.71 39.16 -8.83
C ALA A 128 -8.33 38.25 -7.65
N GLU A 129 -9.14 38.27 -6.58
CA GLU A 129 -8.95 37.44 -5.39
C GLU A 129 -9.12 35.96 -5.73
N TRP A 130 -10.08 35.63 -6.59
CA TRP A 130 -10.30 34.25 -7.03
C TRP A 130 -9.15 33.75 -7.88
N LEU A 131 -8.68 34.55 -8.84
CA LEU A 131 -7.50 34.20 -9.63
C LEU A 131 -6.25 34.01 -8.77
N GLN A 132 -6.06 34.85 -7.75
CA GLN A 132 -4.97 34.68 -6.80
C GLN A 132 -5.09 33.39 -5.98
N ALA A 133 -6.29 33.01 -5.56
CA ALA A 133 -6.51 31.79 -4.77
C ALA A 133 -6.32 30.50 -5.59
N THR A 134 -6.59 30.55 -6.90
CA THR A 134 -6.54 29.38 -7.78
C THR A 134 -5.23 29.25 -8.56
N ASN A 135 -4.29 30.17 -8.39
CA ASN A 135 -2.98 30.17 -9.05
C ASN A 135 -1.85 30.28 -8.03
N THR A 136 -0.63 29.89 -8.41
CA THR A 136 0.53 29.84 -7.50
C THR A 136 1.37 31.12 -7.49
N TYR A 137 1.10 32.07 -8.40
CA TYR A 137 1.87 33.32 -8.47
C TYR A 137 1.39 34.35 -7.43
N PRO A 138 2.31 35.05 -6.75
CA PRO A 138 1.97 36.09 -5.79
C PRO A 138 1.33 37.31 -6.48
N ALA A 139 0.35 37.94 -5.82
CA ALA A 139 -0.47 39.03 -6.39
C ALA A 139 0.32 40.26 -6.90
N ASN A 140 1.48 40.52 -6.33
CA ASN A 140 2.34 41.66 -6.64
C ASN A 140 3.50 41.31 -7.60
N ASN A 141 3.63 40.06 -8.06
CA ASN A 141 4.73 39.62 -8.89
C ASN A 141 4.35 38.41 -9.77
N ILE A 142 3.50 38.66 -10.78
CA ILE A 142 3.22 37.70 -11.85
C ILE A 142 4.28 37.89 -12.94
N PRO A 143 5.06 36.85 -13.31
CA PRO A 143 6.09 36.99 -14.34
C PRO A 143 5.53 37.39 -15.71
N ASP A 144 6.24 38.24 -16.45
CA ASP A 144 5.87 38.73 -17.80
C ASP A 144 5.82 37.62 -18.87
N THR A 145 6.19 36.38 -18.54
CA THR A 145 6.13 35.18 -19.40
C THR A 145 5.25 34.06 -18.82
N ALA A 146 4.54 34.33 -17.72
CA ALA A 146 3.70 33.34 -17.06
C ALA A 146 2.38 33.09 -17.81
N VAL A 147 1.86 31.88 -17.66
CA VAL A 147 0.50 31.52 -18.07
C VAL A 147 -0.36 31.47 -16.81
N VAL A 148 -1.36 32.36 -16.71
CA VAL A 148 -2.33 32.37 -15.63
C VAL A 148 -3.55 31.56 -16.07
N ASN A 149 -3.99 30.62 -15.23
CA ASN A 149 -5.23 29.90 -15.47
C ASN A 149 -6.39 30.74 -14.93
N VAL A 150 -7.15 31.35 -15.84
CA VAL A 150 -8.33 32.14 -15.51
C VAL A 150 -9.47 31.20 -15.14
N THR A 151 -9.84 31.23 -13.88
CA THR A 151 -10.84 30.32 -13.32
C THR A 151 -12.23 30.95 -13.35
N VAL A 152 -13.18 30.32 -14.05
CA VAL A 152 -14.59 30.76 -14.13
C VAL A 152 -15.49 29.69 -13.51
N ASN A 153 -16.20 30.02 -12.43
CA ASN A 153 -17.05 29.04 -11.75
C ASN A 153 -18.23 28.60 -12.63
N CYS A 154 -18.62 27.35 -12.47
CA CYS A 154 -19.69 26.75 -13.26
C CYS A 154 -20.50 25.77 -12.42
N SER A 155 -21.67 25.37 -12.94
CA SER A 155 -22.50 24.35 -12.34
C SER A 155 -22.78 23.28 -13.39
N CYS A 156 -22.79 22.03 -12.94
CA CYS A 156 -23.17 20.88 -13.74
C CYS A 156 -24.57 20.37 -13.38
N GLY A 157 -25.28 21.09 -12.51
CA GLY A 157 -26.54 20.65 -11.91
C GLY A 157 -26.37 19.65 -10.78
N ASP A 158 -27.45 19.45 -10.04
CA ASP A 158 -27.53 18.58 -8.86
C ASP A 158 -28.84 17.79 -8.93
N ALA A 159 -28.70 16.47 -8.99
CA ALA A 159 -29.81 15.54 -9.11
C ALA A 159 -30.70 15.50 -7.87
N SER A 160 -30.19 15.95 -6.71
CA SER A 160 -30.98 16.12 -5.49
C SER A 160 -31.94 17.31 -5.57
N ILE A 161 -31.61 18.32 -6.39
CA ILE A 161 -32.45 19.48 -6.63
C ILE A 161 -33.46 19.18 -7.74
N SER A 162 -32.95 18.74 -8.91
CA SER A 162 -33.75 18.28 -10.04
C SER A 162 -32.90 17.45 -11.02
N PRO A 163 -33.37 16.27 -11.46
CA PRO A 163 -32.70 15.47 -12.49
C PRO A 163 -32.84 16.07 -13.90
N ASP A 164 -33.69 17.07 -14.10
CA ASP A 164 -34.07 17.56 -15.43
C ASP A 164 -33.13 18.66 -15.97
N TYR A 165 -32.18 19.12 -15.15
CA TYR A 165 -31.33 20.27 -15.45
C TYR A 165 -29.85 19.92 -15.32
N GLY A 166 -29.17 19.72 -16.44
CA GLY A 166 -27.74 19.37 -16.54
C GLY A 166 -26.93 20.27 -17.48
N LEU A 167 -27.51 21.36 -17.97
CA LEU A 167 -26.81 22.42 -18.68
C LEU A 167 -27.13 23.76 -18.00
N PHE A 168 -26.10 24.46 -17.51
CA PHE A 168 -26.24 25.71 -16.79
C PHE A 168 -25.51 26.86 -17.47
N LEU A 169 -26.09 28.04 -17.30
CA LEU A 169 -25.51 29.32 -17.62
C LEU A 169 -24.96 29.95 -16.34
N THR A 170 -23.65 30.17 -16.29
CA THR A 170 -22.97 31.05 -15.33
C THR A 170 -23.28 32.50 -15.73
N TYR A 171 -24.03 33.21 -14.90
CA TYR A 171 -24.52 34.56 -15.19
C TYR A 171 -24.08 35.55 -14.10
N PRO A 172 -23.25 36.56 -14.42
CA PRO A 172 -22.91 37.63 -13.48
C PRO A 172 -24.06 38.63 -13.38
N LEU A 173 -24.61 38.84 -12.18
CA LEU A 173 -25.71 39.78 -11.95
C LEU A 173 -25.27 41.22 -12.26
N ARG A 174 -26.07 41.95 -13.05
CA ARG A 174 -25.84 43.36 -13.38
C ARG A 174 -26.59 44.27 -12.44
N ASP A 175 -26.22 45.55 -12.45
CA ASP A 175 -26.84 46.58 -11.64
C ASP A 175 -28.37 46.50 -11.68
N ARG A 176 -28.98 46.39 -10.49
CA ARG A 176 -30.43 46.26 -10.27
C ARG A 176 -31.07 44.94 -10.68
N GLU A 177 -30.30 43.98 -11.19
CA GLU A 177 -30.77 42.61 -11.40
C GLU A 177 -30.71 41.80 -10.10
N THR A 178 -31.74 40.98 -9.90
CA THR A 178 -31.88 40.00 -8.82
C THR A 178 -32.05 38.59 -9.39
N LEU A 179 -31.83 37.55 -8.59
CA LEU A 179 -32.08 36.16 -8.99
C LEU A 179 -33.49 35.97 -9.58
N ALA A 180 -34.49 36.59 -8.98
CA ALA A 180 -35.88 36.52 -9.46
C ALA A 180 -36.06 37.17 -10.84
N SER A 181 -35.46 38.34 -11.09
CA SER A 181 -35.59 39.05 -12.36
C SER A 181 -34.88 38.31 -13.52
N VAL A 182 -33.71 37.73 -13.26
CA VAL A 182 -32.95 36.98 -14.27
C VAL A 182 -33.58 35.61 -14.49
N GLY A 183 -34.07 34.96 -13.43
CA GLY A 183 -34.85 33.72 -13.52
C GLY A 183 -36.11 33.87 -14.36
N ALA A 184 -36.89 34.93 -14.13
CA ALA A 184 -38.09 35.21 -14.91
C ALA A 184 -37.79 35.41 -16.40
N SER A 185 -36.70 36.12 -16.72
CA SER A 185 -36.23 36.33 -18.10
C SER A 185 -35.76 35.05 -18.79
N ASN A 186 -35.41 34.01 -18.02
CA ASN A 186 -34.99 32.70 -18.50
C ASN A 186 -36.08 31.61 -18.34
N GLY A 187 -37.34 32.01 -18.12
CA GLY A 187 -38.49 31.08 -18.08
C GLY A 187 -38.78 30.43 -16.72
N PHE A 188 -38.20 30.94 -15.64
CA PHE A 188 -38.50 30.54 -14.25
C PHE A 188 -39.40 31.60 -13.60
N SER A 189 -40.71 31.51 -13.83
CA SER A 189 -41.67 32.55 -13.41
C SER A 189 -42.68 32.05 -12.35
N SER A 190 -42.88 30.74 -12.23
CA SER A 190 -43.78 30.16 -11.22
C SER A 190 -43.11 29.98 -9.86
N PRO A 191 -43.87 29.93 -8.74
CA PRO A 191 -43.30 29.75 -7.41
C PRO A 191 -42.45 28.48 -7.24
N SER A 192 -42.86 27.36 -7.84
CA SER A 192 -42.12 26.08 -7.76
C SER A 192 -40.83 26.08 -8.58
N GLN A 193 -40.85 26.73 -9.76
CA GLN A 193 -39.65 26.94 -10.57
C GLN A 193 -38.67 27.87 -9.88
N MET A 194 -39.16 28.96 -9.27
CA MET A 194 -38.32 29.90 -8.53
C MET A 194 -37.69 29.23 -7.31
N GLU A 195 -38.43 28.37 -6.60
CA GLU A 195 -37.89 27.59 -5.49
C GLU A 195 -36.79 26.61 -5.94
N THR A 196 -36.93 26.04 -7.13
CA THR A 196 -35.88 25.19 -7.72
C THR A 196 -34.64 26.02 -8.07
N LEU A 197 -34.82 27.21 -8.64
CA LEU A 197 -33.72 28.12 -8.97
C LEU A 197 -32.98 28.62 -7.71
N ARG A 198 -33.69 28.87 -6.61
CA ARG A 198 -33.11 29.20 -5.29
C ARG A 198 -32.25 28.09 -4.73
N ARG A 199 -32.69 26.84 -4.85
CA ARG A 199 -31.91 25.69 -4.39
C ARG A 199 -30.57 25.56 -5.13
N TYR A 200 -30.52 25.94 -6.41
CA TYR A 200 -29.25 26.01 -7.16
C TYR A 200 -28.39 27.24 -6.81
N ASN A 201 -28.97 28.28 -6.21
CA ASN A 201 -28.33 29.55 -5.89
C ASN A 201 -28.57 29.94 -4.42
N PRO A 202 -28.13 29.11 -3.46
CA PRO A 202 -28.42 29.34 -2.06
C PRO A 202 -27.84 30.69 -1.59
N GLY A 203 -28.67 31.50 -0.91
CA GLY A 203 -28.25 32.80 -0.37
C GLY A 203 -28.32 33.99 -1.35
N MET A 204 -28.71 33.77 -2.61
CA MET A 204 -28.74 34.84 -3.63
C MET A 204 -30.06 35.63 -3.69
N ASP A 205 -31.07 35.29 -2.89
CA ASP A 205 -32.41 35.93 -2.92
C ASP A 205 -32.39 37.44 -2.65
N ASN A 206 -31.48 37.90 -1.77
CA ASN A 206 -31.37 39.31 -1.37
C ASN A 206 -30.17 40.02 -2.02
N VAL A 207 -29.48 39.37 -2.96
CA VAL A 207 -28.32 39.93 -3.66
C VAL A 207 -28.80 40.64 -4.92
N THR A 208 -28.37 41.90 -5.08
CA THR A 208 -28.69 42.74 -6.24
C THR A 208 -27.41 43.31 -6.82
N GLY A 209 -27.25 43.30 -8.14
CA GLY A 209 -26.17 44.03 -8.80
C GLY A 209 -24.77 43.41 -8.73
N ARG A 210 -24.59 42.28 -8.04
CA ARG A 210 -23.26 41.68 -7.82
C ARG A 210 -23.34 40.17 -7.59
N GLY A 211 -22.27 39.47 -7.91
CA GLY A 211 -22.15 38.01 -7.73
C GLY A 211 -22.60 37.21 -8.96
N ILE A 212 -22.34 35.91 -8.92
CA ILE A 212 -22.62 34.97 -10.00
C ILE A 212 -23.80 34.08 -9.60
N VAL A 213 -24.71 33.85 -10.54
CA VAL A 213 -25.82 32.88 -10.40
C VAL A 213 -25.75 31.83 -11.50
N TYR A 214 -26.20 30.61 -11.21
CA TYR A 214 -26.26 29.49 -12.14
C TYR A 214 -27.71 29.22 -12.52
N ILE A 215 -28.01 29.34 -13.82
CA ILE A 215 -29.38 29.25 -14.34
C ILE A 215 -29.48 28.05 -15.27
N PRO A 216 -30.43 27.10 -15.08
CA PRO A 216 -30.65 26.05 -16.05
C PRO A 216 -31.11 26.60 -17.39
N VAL A 217 -30.51 26.12 -18.49
CA VAL A 217 -30.82 26.59 -19.84
C VAL A 217 -31.08 25.44 -20.80
N LYS A 218 -31.75 25.77 -21.90
CA LYS A 218 -32.06 24.82 -22.98
C LYS A 218 -30.87 24.69 -23.92
N ASP A 219 -30.70 23.51 -24.51
CA ASP A 219 -29.76 23.28 -25.58
C ASP A 219 -30.25 23.92 -26.91
N PRO A 220 -29.44 23.89 -27.98
CA PRO A 220 -29.85 24.40 -29.29
C PRO A 220 -31.11 23.74 -29.89
N ASN A 221 -31.51 22.57 -29.39
CA ASN A 221 -32.74 21.90 -29.81
C ASN A 221 -33.98 22.38 -29.01
N GLY A 222 -33.82 23.39 -28.14
CA GLY A 222 -34.89 23.98 -27.35
C GLY A 222 -35.33 23.12 -26.16
N SER A 223 -34.53 22.12 -25.78
CA SER A 223 -34.83 21.20 -24.68
C SER A 223 -33.87 21.39 -23.51
N TYR A 224 -34.36 21.30 -22.28
CA TYR A 224 -33.47 21.20 -21.12
C TYR A 224 -32.73 19.88 -21.20
N ARG A 225 -31.41 19.91 -21.06
CA ARG A 225 -30.64 18.67 -20.97
C ARG A 225 -30.87 18.08 -19.59
N PRO A 226 -31.45 16.88 -19.47
CA PRO A 226 -31.48 16.19 -18.19
C PRO A 226 -30.06 15.98 -17.69
N LEU A 227 -29.88 16.00 -16.37
CA LEU A 227 -28.70 15.39 -15.78
C LEU A 227 -28.64 13.96 -16.30
N LYS A 228 -27.47 13.56 -16.80
CA LYS A 228 -27.25 12.19 -17.22
C LYS A 228 -27.45 11.30 -15.99
N SER A 229 -28.67 10.76 -15.83
CA SER A 229 -28.96 9.81 -14.77
C SER A 229 -28.10 8.59 -15.03
N SER A 230 -27.32 8.19 -14.04
CA SER A 230 -26.88 6.82 -13.88
C SER A 230 -28.14 5.93 -13.78
N GLY A 231 -28.65 5.42 -14.91
CA GLY A 231 -29.98 4.80 -14.96
C GLY A 231 -30.20 3.73 -16.02
N ARG A 232 -30.60 2.54 -15.54
CA ARG A 232 -31.51 1.54 -16.15
C ARG A 232 -32.29 2.01 -17.40
N ARG A 233 -32.39 1.15 -18.42
CA ARG A 233 -33.54 1.11 -19.34
C ARG A 233 -34.46 -0.08 -19.02
N LYS A 234 -35.75 0.19 -18.82
CA LYS A 234 -36.87 -0.78 -18.86
C LYS A 234 -37.46 -0.78 -20.28
N ALA A 235 -37.86 -1.95 -20.76
CA ALA A 235 -38.54 -2.17 -22.04
C ALA A 235 -40.07 -1.96 -21.94
N LYS A 236 -40.72 -1.63 -23.06
CA LYS A 236 -42.07 -2.12 -23.43
C LYS A 236 -42.27 -2.11 -24.96
N ARG A 237 -43.18 -2.99 -25.40
CA ARG A 237 -43.29 -3.77 -26.63
C ARG A 237 -44.41 -3.25 -27.55
N ALA A 238 -44.24 -3.23 -28.88
CA ALA A 238 -45.28 -3.52 -29.88
C ALA A 238 -44.74 -3.49 -31.33
N THR A 239 -45.29 -4.41 -32.12
CA THR A 239 -45.08 -4.82 -33.51
C THR A 239 -45.30 -3.74 -34.57
N LEU A 240 -44.57 -3.78 -35.70
CA LEU A 240 -45.06 -3.70 -37.10
C LEU A 240 -43.87 -3.68 -38.12
N LEU A 241 -43.86 -4.67 -39.04
CA LEU A 241 -43.21 -4.63 -40.36
C LEU A 241 -43.98 -3.66 -41.30
N PRO A 242 -43.53 -3.24 -42.52
CA PRO A 242 -42.64 -3.97 -43.46
C PRO A 242 -41.63 -3.17 -44.35
N SER A 243 -40.87 -3.95 -45.15
CA SER A 243 -40.31 -3.73 -46.52
C SER A 243 -39.22 -2.66 -46.69
N SER A 244 -38.06 -2.88 -47.34
CA SER A 244 -37.76 -3.36 -48.71
C SER A 244 -36.22 -3.40 -48.85
N GLU A 245 -35.60 -4.50 -49.31
CA GLU A 245 -34.90 -4.65 -50.63
C GLU A 245 -33.75 -3.62 -50.86
N ASP A 246 -32.51 -3.95 -51.24
CA ASP A 246 -31.97 -5.09 -52.02
C ASP A 246 -30.41 -5.14 -51.94
N SER A 247 -29.84 -6.34 -52.16
CA SER A 247 -28.60 -6.76 -52.87
C SER A 247 -27.32 -5.87 -52.95
N SER A 248 -26.07 -6.35 -53.09
CA SER A 248 -25.47 -7.69 -53.23
C SER A 248 -23.92 -7.58 -53.31
N GLN A 249 -23.23 -8.60 -52.79
CA GLN A 249 -22.07 -9.36 -53.33
C GLN A 249 -20.73 -8.74 -53.83
N LEU A 250 -19.65 -9.25 -53.19
CA LEU A 250 -18.42 -9.90 -53.73
C LEU A 250 -17.43 -9.15 -54.68
N VAL A 251 -16.12 -9.19 -54.34
CA VAL A 251 -15.00 -9.91 -55.03
C VAL A 251 -13.61 -9.34 -54.63
N SER A 252 -12.63 -10.24 -54.62
CA SER A 252 -11.25 -10.27 -54.09
C SER A 252 -10.11 -9.57 -54.89
N MET A 253 -9.00 -9.30 -54.17
CA MET A 253 -7.55 -9.38 -54.51
C MET A 253 -7.00 -8.87 -55.85
N ASP A 254 -6.05 -7.91 -55.84
CA ASP A 254 -4.59 -8.21 -55.97
C ASP A 254 -3.65 -6.99 -55.76
N LYS A 255 -2.39 -7.31 -55.41
CA LYS A 255 -1.23 -6.49 -54.98
C LYS A 255 -0.59 -5.59 -56.07
N ILE A 256 0.10 -4.50 -55.65
CA ILE A 256 1.46 -4.05 -56.04
C ILE A 256 1.99 -3.01 -55.00
N THR A 257 3.21 -3.21 -54.50
CA THR A 257 4.02 -2.35 -53.58
C THR A 257 5.15 -1.63 -54.34
N PRO A 258 6.05 -0.81 -53.73
CA PRO A 258 5.92 0.34 -52.81
C PRO A 258 6.64 1.62 -53.34
N SER A 259 6.33 2.81 -52.83
CA SER A 259 7.34 3.85 -52.54
C SER A 259 6.77 5.02 -51.72
N THR A 260 7.69 5.60 -50.96
CA THR A 260 7.56 6.35 -49.71
C THR A 260 7.24 7.84 -49.91
N THR A 261 6.40 8.44 -49.06
CA THR A 261 6.70 9.66 -48.26
C THR A 261 5.54 10.04 -47.34
N GLN A 262 5.93 10.57 -46.18
CA GLN A 262 5.19 10.77 -44.93
C GLN A 262 4.04 11.79 -45.02
N ALA A 263 2.94 11.49 -44.33
CA ALA A 263 2.01 12.46 -43.78
C ALA A 263 1.32 11.88 -42.52
N ASP A 264 1.26 12.71 -41.48
CA ASP A 264 0.83 12.44 -40.12
C ASP A 264 -0.60 11.89 -39.97
N GLY A 265 -0.72 10.85 -39.16
CA GLY A 265 -1.98 10.39 -38.58
C GLY A 265 -1.86 10.35 -37.06
N VAL A 266 -2.32 11.42 -36.39
CA VAL A 266 -2.49 11.43 -34.94
C VAL A 266 -3.68 10.54 -34.59
N SER A 267 -3.37 9.38 -34.03
CA SER A 267 -4.33 8.46 -33.43
C SER A 267 -4.91 9.04 -32.14
N LEU A 268 -6.19 8.74 -31.95
CA LEU A 268 -7.02 9.08 -30.80
C LEU A 268 -6.49 8.44 -29.51
N VAL A 269 -6.34 9.28 -28.48
CA VAL A 269 -6.28 9.03 -27.02
C VAL A 269 -5.17 8.10 -26.48
N PRO A 270 -4.15 8.63 -25.79
CA PRO A 270 -3.26 7.83 -24.94
C PRO A 270 -3.70 7.83 -23.47
N GLY A 271 -3.84 6.62 -22.88
CA GLY A 271 -3.22 6.33 -21.58
C GLY A 271 -4.11 6.01 -20.37
N ILE A 272 -4.93 4.94 -20.42
CA ILE A 272 -5.10 4.09 -19.22
C ILE A 272 -4.51 2.72 -19.58
N THR A 273 -3.28 2.47 -19.15
CA THR A 273 -2.69 1.14 -19.14
C THR A 273 -2.63 0.68 -17.69
N VAL A 274 -3.50 -0.26 -17.32
CA VAL A 274 -3.56 -0.89 -15.99
C VAL A 274 -2.81 -2.22 -16.06
N GLU A 275 -1.56 -2.24 -15.61
CA GLU A 275 -0.83 -3.50 -15.47
C GLU A 275 -1.32 -4.23 -14.21
N LYS A 276 -1.98 -5.40 -14.40
CA LYS A 276 -2.18 -6.53 -13.44
C LYS A 276 -3.59 -6.92 -12.91
N SER A 277 -4.74 -6.50 -13.47
CA SER A 277 -6.04 -7.17 -13.16
C SER A 277 -6.85 -7.48 -14.42
N VAL A 278 -7.55 -8.63 -14.44
CA VAL A 278 -8.33 -9.07 -15.62
C VAL A 278 -9.57 -8.19 -15.78
N GLU A 279 -9.75 -7.60 -16.95
CA GLU A 279 -10.99 -6.93 -17.32
C GLU A 279 -11.98 -7.97 -17.87
N PHE A 280 -13.16 -8.05 -17.24
CA PHE A 280 -14.25 -8.93 -17.63
C PHE A 280 -15.33 -8.15 -18.40
N SER A 281 -15.99 -8.81 -19.35
CA SER A 281 -17.15 -8.21 -20.01
C SER A 281 -18.41 -8.31 -19.15
N TYR A 282 -19.36 -7.40 -19.36
CA TYR A 282 -20.66 -7.46 -18.66
C TYR A 282 -21.38 -8.77 -18.95
N GLU A 283 -21.33 -9.24 -20.20
CA GLU A 283 -21.99 -10.48 -20.64
C GLU A 283 -21.43 -11.71 -19.91
N GLU A 284 -20.11 -11.75 -19.70
CA GLU A 284 -19.47 -12.84 -18.97
C GLU A 284 -19.95 -12.90 -17.52
N LEU A 285 -19.96 -11.74 -16.82
CA LEU A 285 -20.45 -11.65 -15.45
C LEU A 285 -21.97 -11.88 -15.34
N PHE A 286 -22.74 -11.41 -16.31
CA PHE A 286 -24.18 -11.60 -16.38
C PHE A 286 -24.51 -13.08 -16.53
N ASN A 287 -23.85 -13.79 -17.44
CA ASN A 287 -24.07 -15.22 -17.65
C ASN A 287 -23.61 -16.04 -16.43
N ALA A 288 -22.43 -15.75 -15.88
CA ALA A 288 -21.89 -16.45 -14.71
C ALA A 288 -22.77 -16.29 -13.45
N THR A 289 -23.47 -15.16 -13.31
CA THR A 289 -24.41 -14.90 -12.21
C THR A 289 -25.86 -15.29 -12.51
N GLN A 290 -26.13 -15.90 -13.67
CA GLN A 290 -27.49 -16.21 -14.16
C GLN A 290 -28.40 -14.97 -14.19
N GLY A 291 -27.88 -13.88 -14.74
CA GLY A 291 -28.55 -12.59 -14.85
C GLY A 291 -28.63 -11.83 -13.53
N PHE A 292 -27.62 -11.97 -12.66
CA PHE A 292 -27.62 -11.43 -11.29
C PHE A 292 -28.84 -11.89 -10.48
N SER A 293 -29.16 -13.19 -10.58
CA SER A 293 -30.29 -13.82 -9.91
C SER A 293 -30.24 -13.58 -8.40
N ILE A 294 -31.40 -13.37 -7.78
CA ILE A 294 -31.50 -13.22 -6.32
C ILE A 294 -31.03 -14.48 -5.59
N GLY A 295 -31.13 -15.66 -6.22
CA GLY A 295 -30.65 -16.93 -5.67
C GLY A 295 -29.12 -17.00 -5.57
N ASN A 296 -28.40 -16.19 -6.33
CA ASN A 296 -26.94 -16.08 -6.28
C ASN A 296 -26.47 -14.91 -5.40
N LYS A 297 -27.37 -14.11 -4.82
CA LYS A 297 -26.98 -12.98 -3.99
C LYS A 297 -26.51 -13.48 -2.63
N ILE A 298 -25.23 -13.25 -2.33
CA ILE A 298 -24.58 -13.68 -1.07
C ILE A 298 -24.43 -12.53 -0.06
N GLY A 299 -24.58 -11.28 -0.50
CA GLY A 299 -24.48 -10.14 0.40
C GLY A 299 -25.07 -8.85 -0.17
N GLN A 300 -25.33 -7.89 0.71
CA GLN A 300 -25.67 -6.51 0.37
C GLN A 300 -24.90 -5.60 1.32
N GLY A 301 -23.99 -4.79 0.77
CA GLY A 301 -23.28 -3.75 1.51
C GLY A 301 -23.84 -2.36 1.24
N GLY A 302 -23.22 -1.34 1.83
CA GLY A 302 -23.56 0.08 1.59
C GLY A 302 -23.17 0.60 0.21
N PHE A 303 -22.34 -0.13 -0.53
CA PHE A 303 -21.81 0.27 -1.84
C PHE A 303 -22.26 -0.63 -2.99
N GLY A 304 -23.11 -1.62 -2.71
CA GLY A 304 -23.59 -2.55 -3.74
C GLY A 304 -23.97 -3.93 -3.24
N ALA A 305 -24.36 -4.78 -4.18
CA ALA A 305 -24.76 -6.17 -3.94
C ALA A 305 -23.64 -7.14 -4.35
N VAL A 306 -23.44 -8.20 -3.58
CA VAL A 306 -22.44 -9.24 -3.87
C VAL A 306 -23.15 -10.51 -4.31
N TYR A 307 -22.70 -11.09 -5.41
CA TYR A 307 -23.25 -12.30 -6.01
C TYR A 307 -22.18 -13.39 -6.08
N TYR A 308 -22.57 -14.62 -5.77
CA TYR A 308 -21.79 -15.81 -6.10
C TYR A 308 -21.86 -16.07 -7.61
N ALA A 309 -20.74 -16.49 -8.19
CA ALA A 309 -20.67 -16.96 -9.55
C ALA A 309 -19.59 -18.04 -9.70
N GLU A 310 -19.73 -18.86 -10.71
CA GLU A 310 -18.66 -19.71 -11.22
C GLU A 310 -18.18 -19.11 -12.54
N LEU A 311 -16.98 -18.53 -12.51
CA LEU A 311 -16.43 -17.72 -13.59
C LEU A 311 -15.16 -18.41 -14.10
N ARG A 312 -15.18 -18.86 -15.36
CA ARG A 312 -14.07 -19.62 -15.98
C ARG A 312 -13.62 -20.85 -15.18
N GLY A 313 -14.56 -21.55 -14.53
CA GLY A 313 -14.30 -22.74 -13.72
C GLY A 313 -13.84 -22.45 -12.28
N GLU A 314 -13.77 -21.18 -11.87
CA GLU A 314 -13.38 -20.76 -10.53
C GLU A 314 -14.56 -20.12 -9.78
N LYS A 315 -14.63 -20.34 -8.46
CA LYS A 315 -15.64 -19.70 -7.62
C LYS A 315 -15.28 -18.23 -7.37
N ALA A 316 -16.20 -17.33 -7.68
CA ALA A 316 -16.00 -15.89 -7.57
C ALA A 316 -17.12 -15.20 -6.80
N ALA A 317 -16.76 -14.11 -6.12
CA ALA A 317 -17.70 -13.16 -5.58
C ALA A 317 -17.70 -11.90 -6.46
N ILE A 318 -18.83 -11.58 -7.08
CA ILE A 318 -19.00 -10.42 -7.95
C ILE A 318 -19.76 -9.34 -7.17
N LYS A 319 -19.04 -8.30 -6.77
CA LYS A 319 -19.63 -7.10 -6.15
C LYS A 319 -20.06 -6.16 -7.25
N LYS A 320 -21.37 -6.09 -7.47
CA LYS A 320 -22.01 -5.10 -8.34
C LYS A 320 -22.15 -3.80 -7.55
N MET A 321 -21.38 -2.79 -7.93
CA MET A 321 -21.38 -1.50 -7.24
C MET A 321 -22.61 -0.69 -7.59
N ASP A 322 -23.11 0.06 -6.62
CA ASP A 322 -24.10 1.10 -6.88
C ASP A 322 -23.45 2.22 -7.69
N MET A 323 -24.16 2.80 -8.66
CA MET A 323 -23.57 3.80 -9.57
C MET A 323 -23.08 5.07 -8.86
N GLN A 324 -23.50 5.30 -7.62
CA GLN A 324 -23.05 6.40 -6.77
C GLN A 324 -21.75 6.09 -6.00
N ALA A 325 -21.36 4.81 -5.86
CA ALA A 325 -20.18 4.35 -5.12
C ALA A 325 -18.91 4.27 -5.99
N THR A 326 -18.74 5.22 -6.93
CA THR A 326 -17.61 5.19 -7.86
C THR A 326 -16.28 5.51 -7.18
N HIS A 327 -16.29 6.35 -6.14
CA HIS A 327 -15.07 6.64 -5.37
C HIS A 327 -14.60 5.41 -4.59
N GLU A 328 -15.53 4.69 -3.98
CA GLU A 328 -15.28 3.45 -3.26
C GLU A 328 -14.82 2.34 -4.21
N PHE A 329 -15.42 2.24 -5.41
CA PHE A 329 -14.94 1.35 -6.47
C PHE A 329 -13.48 1.63 -6.85
N LEU A 330 -13.13 2.89 -7.12
CA LEU A 330 -11.77 3.28 -7.50
C LEU A 330 -10.77 3.11 -6.34
N ALA A 331 -11.18 3.42 -5.11
CA ALA A 331 -10.37 3.20 -3.93
C ALA A 331 -10.05 1.71 -3.76
N GLU A 332 -11.08 0.86 -3.81
CA GLU A 332 -10.93 -0.59 -3.67
C GLU A 332 -10.11 -1.20 -4.81
N LEU A 333 -10.36 -0.79 -6.06
CA LEU A 333 -9.57 -1.20 -7.22
C LEU A 333 -8.10 -0.77 -7.08
N LYS A 334 -7.83 0.47 -6.66
CA LYS A 334 -6.47 0.99 -6.47
C LYS A 334 -5.72 0.23 -5.39
N VAL A 335 -6.38 -0.09 -4.28
CA VAL A 335 -5.75 -0.78 -3.15
C VAL A 335 -5.43 -2.22 -3.54
N LEU A 336 -6.45 -2.98 -3.96
CA LEU A 336 -6.33 -4.42 -4.18
C LEU A 336 -5.55 -4.82 -5.44
N THR A 337 -5.24 -3.87 -6.31
CA THR A 337 -4.25 -4.04 -7.40
C THR A 337 -2.81 -3.96 -6.89
N HIS A 338 -2.56 -3.32 -5.75
CA HIS A 338 -1.23 -3.08 -5.20
C HIS A 338 -0.94 -3.88 -3.92
N VAL A 339 -1.97 -4.37 -3.22
CA VAL A 339 -1.81 -5.13 -1.96
C VAL A 339 -2.16 -6.60 -2.16
N HIS A 340 -1.26 -7.50 -1.77
CA HIS A 340 -1.44 -8.95 -1.90
C HIS A 340 -0.94 -9.66 -0.65
N HIS A 341 -1.85 -10.27 0.11
CA HIS A 341 -1.52 -10.96 1.35
C HIS A 341 -2.55 -12.06 1.67
N LEU A 342 -2.13 -13.14 2.34
CA LEU A 342 -2.99 -14.30 2.60
C LEU A 342 -4.25 -13.94 3.39
N ASN A 343 -4.12 -13.03 4.35
CA ASN A 343 -5.21 -12.56 5.20
C ASN A 343 -5.95 -11.32 4.66
N LEU A 344 -5.79 -11.00 3.38
CA LEU A 344 -6.62 -10.03 2.67
C LEU A 344 -7.39 -10.73 1.54
N VAL A 345 -8.58 -10.24 1.22
CA VAL A 345 -9.34 -10.74 0.07
C VAL A 345 -8.65 -10.33 -1.23
N ARG A 346 -8.44 -11.30 -2.11
CA ARG A 346 -7.79 -11.10 -3.41
C ARG A 346 -8.79 -10.62 -4.47
N LEU A 347 -8.44 -9.52 -5.15
CA LEU A 347 -9.13 -9.09 -6.36
C LEU A 347 -8.66 -9.94 -7.56
N ILE A 348 -9.61 -10.57 -8.25
CA ILE A 348 -9.38 -11.32 -9.50
C ILE A 348 -9.40 -10.36 -10.70
N GLY A 349 -10.37 -9.45 -10.72
CA GLY A 349 -10.56 -8.53 -11.83
C GLY A 349 -11.71 -7.56 -11.62
N TYR A 350 -12.08 -6.86 -12.68
CA TYR A 350 -13.12 -5.85 -12.65
C TYR A 350 -13.87 -5.77 -13.98
N CYS A 351 -15.03 -5.12 -13.98
CA CYS A 351 -15.77 -4.78 -15.19
C CYS A 351 -16.30 -3.35 -15.06
N ILE A 352 -16.11 -2.55 -16.11
CA ILE A 352 -16.63 -1.18 -16.21
C ILE A 352 -17.70 -1.03 -17.30
N GLU A 353 -18.03 -2.12 -17.99
CA GLU A 353 -19.05 -2.14 -19.04
C GLU A 353 -20.45 -2.05 -18.44
N SER A 354 -21.20 -1.01 -18.80
CA SER A 354 -22.60 -0.76 -18.38
C SER A 354 -22.84 -0.53 -16.88
N SER A 355 -22.03 -1.09 -15.99
CA SER A 355 -22.02 -0.92 -14.53
C SER A 355 -20.62 -1.25 -13.98
N LEU A 356 -20.35 -0.86 -12.74
CA LEU A 356 -19.06 -1.11 -12.09
C LEU A 356 -19.13 -2.41 -11.29
N PHE A 357 -18.20 -3.33 -11.55
CA PHE A 357 -18.10 -4.61 -10.85
C PHE A 357 -16.67 -4.88 -10.39
N LEU A 358 -16.55 -5.41 -9.19
CA LEU A 358 -15.31 -5.98 -8.67
C LEU A 358 -15.50 -7.49 -8.52
N VAL A 359 -14.53 -8.26 -9.01
CA VAL A 359 -14.56 -9.72 -9.01
C VAL A 359 -13.48 -10.19 -8.04
N TYR A 360 -13.88 -10.87 -6.98
CA TYR A 360 -12.99 -11.40 -5.94
C TYR A 360 -12.98 -12.92 -5.94
N GLU A 361 -11.98 -13.49 -5.27
CA GLU A 361 -12.08 -14.86 -4.80
C GLU A 361 -13.32 -15.03 -3.91
N PHE A 362 -14.05 -16.13 -4.11
CA PHE A 362 -15.14 -16.48 -3.21
C PHE A 362 -14.57 -17.12 -1.94
N ILE A 363 -14.88 -16.53 -0.78
CA ILE A 363 -14.46 -17.05 0.53
C ILE A 363 -15.60 -17.85 1.15
N GLU A 364 -15.35 -19.14 1.39
CA GLU A 364 -16.37 -20.08 1.86
C GLU A 364 -16.52 -20.03 3.38
N ASN A 365 -17.75 -19.94 3.91
CA ASN A 365 -18.15 -19.76 5.33
C ASN A 365 -18.56 -18.32 5.72
N GLY A 366 -18.71 -17.42 4.75
CA GLY A 366 -19.32 -16.11 5.02
C GLY A 366 -18.43 -15.22 5.89
N ASN A 367 -19.03 -14.40 6.75
CA ASN A 367 -18.29 -13.44 7.59
C ASN A 367 -18.41 -13.73 9.09
N MET A 368 -17.45 -13.20 9.85
CA MET A 368 -17.35 -13.38 11.31
C MET A 368 -18.61 -12.92 12.04
N SER A 369 -19.26 -11.83 11.61
CA SER A 369 -20.51 -11.38 12.23
C SER A 369 -21.61 -12.45 12.13
N GLN A 370 -21.73 -13.15 11.00
CA GLN A 370 -22.76 -14.18 10.83
C GLN A 370 -22.57 -15.35 11.79
N HIS A 371 -21.32 -15.77 12.01
CA HIS A 371 -20.98 -16.80 12.97
C HIS A 371 -21.25 -16.38 14.42
N LEU A 372 -20.88 -15.15 14.81
CA LEU A 372 -21.12 -14.66 16.17
C LEU A 372 -22.61 -14.51 16.46
N ARG A 373 -23.39 -13.98 15.51
CA ARG A 373 -24.85 -13.79 15.68
C ARG A 373 -25.65 -15.07 15.49
N GLY A 374 -25.07 -16.12 14.92
CA GLY A 374 -25.74 -17.39 14.63
C GLY A 374 -26.73 -17.29 13.46
N THR A 375 -26.45 -16.43 12.48
CA THR A 375 -27.26 -16.29 11.27
C THR A 375 -26.76 -17.23 10.19
N GLY A 376 -27.15 -18.50 10.26
CA GLY A 376 -26.91 -19.50 9.21
C GLY A 376 -25.59 -20.27 9.28
N TYR A 377 -24.75 -20.02 10.29
CA TYR A 377 -23.50 -20.74 10.51
C TYR A 377 -23.34 -21.17 11.97
N GLU A 378 -22.57 -22.24 12.18
CA GLU A 378 -22.24 -22.75 13.51
C GLU A 378 -21.40 -21.73 14.31
N PRO A 379 -21.59 -21.67 15.65
CA PRO A 379 -20.78 -20.81 16.51
C PRO A 379 -19.29 -21.15 16.42
N LEU A 380 -18.45 -20.12 16.43
CA LEU A 380 -16.98 -20.30 16.43
C LEU A 380 -16.50 -20.76 17.81
N SER A 381 -15.69 -21.82 17.84
CA SER A 381 -14.95 -22.23 19.04
C SER A 381 -13.96 -21.15 19.47
N TRP A 382 -13.55 -21.18 20.74
CA TRP A 382 -12.58 -20.21 21.25
C TRP A 382 -11.28 -20.20 20.46
N ALA A 383 -10.74 -21.38 20.12
CA ALA A 383 -9.53 -21.51 19.32
C ALA A 383 -9.70 -20.86 17.93
N ALA A 384 -10.83 -21.06 17.27
CA ALA A 384 -11.13 -20.42 15.99
C ALA A 384 -11.21 -18.90 16.13
N ARG A 385 -11.80 -18.38 17.22
CA ARG A 385 -11.87 -16.93 17.49
C ARG A 385 -10.50 -16.29 17.67
N VAL A 386 -9.61 -16.91 18.46
CA VAL A 386 -8.23 -16.44 18.62
C VAL A 386 -7.47 -16.49 17.30
N GLN A 387 -7.69 -17.55 16.51
CA GLN A 387 -7.04 -17.69 15.22
C GLN A 387 -7.51 -16.64 14.20
N ILE A 388 -8.82 -16.36 14.16
CA ILE A 388 -9.42 -15.31 13.33
C ILE A 388 -8.89 -13.93 13.71
N ALA A 389 -8.74 -13.66 15.02
CA ALA A 389 -8.10 -12.43 15.50
C ALA A 389 -6.67 -12.31 14.97
N LEU A 390 -5.86 -13.37 15.12
CA LEU A 390 -4.46 -13.37 14.67
C LEU A 390 -4.33 -13.16 13.16
N ASP A 391 -5.16 -13.83 12.37
CA ASP A 391 -5.19 -13.70 10.91
C ASP A 391 -5.57 -12.29 10.47
N SER A 392 -6.64 -11.74 11.04
CA SER A 392 -7.08 -10.38 10.75
C SER A 392 -6.02 -9.35 11.14
N ALA A 393 -5.33 -9.56 12.26
CA ALA A 393 -4.25 -8.70 12.72
C ALA A 393 -3.04 -8.71 11.77
N ARG A 394 -2.68 -9.87 11.21
CA ARG A 394 -1.60 -9.99 10.20
C ARG A 394 -1.95 -9.25 8.91
N GLY A 395 -3.20 -9.35 8.45
CA GLY A 395 -3.68 -8.61 7.29
C GLY A 395 -3.58 -7.09 7.49
N LEU A 396 -3.92 -6.62 8.69
CA LEU A 396 -3.81 -5.21 9.08
C LEU A 396 -2.37 -4.73 9.27
N GLU A 397 -1.51 -5.54 9.90
CA GLU A 397 -0.07 -5.27 10.03
C GLU A 397 0.58 -5.09 8.66
N TYR A 398 0.24 -5.92 7.69
CA TYR A 398 0.77 -5.82 6.33
C TYR A 398 0.44 -4.45 5.69
N ILE A 399 -0.82 -4.01 5.73
CA ILE A 399 -1.24 -2.74 5.12
C ILE A 399 -0.79 -1.49 5.89
N HIS A 400 -0.42 -1.64 7.18
CA HIS A 400 0.07 -0.53 8.00
C HIS A 400 1.59 -0.38 7.97
N GLU A 401 2.32 -1.49 7.96
CA GLU A 401 3.77 -1.51 8.23
C GLU A 401 4.60 -1.99 7.03
N HIS A 402 4.01 -2.69 6.06
CA HIS A 402 4.72 -3.35 4.95
C HIS A 402 4.30 -2.83 3.56
N THR A 403 3.62 -1.70 3.49
CA THR A 403 3.20 -1.07 2.23
C THR A 403 3.61 0.39 2.18
N VAL A 404 4.08 0.84 1.01
CA VAL A 404 4.40 2.24 0.74
C VAL A 404 3.67 2.64 -0.54
N PRO A 405 2.71 3.58 -0.49
CA PRO A 405 2.20 4.30 0.68
C PRO A 405 1.45 3.40 1.70
N VAL A 406 1.31 3.88 2.95
CA VAL A 406 0.56 3.18 4.01
C VAL A 406 -0.93 3.25 3.73
N TYR A 407 -1.62 2.11 3.85
CA TYR A 407 -3.06 1.98 3.64
C TYR A 407 -3.79 1.86 4.98
N ILE A 408 -4.71 2.79 5.24
CA ILE A 408 -5.59 2.78 6.41
C ILE A 408 -6.98 2.36 5.95
N HIS A 409 -7.46 1.22 6.44
CA HIS A 409 -8.68 0.55 5.99
C HIS A 409 -9.95 1.37 6.31
N ARG A 410 -10.03 1.93 7.51
CA ARG A 410 -11.11 2.79 8.06
C ARG A 410 -12.49 2.16 8.23
N ASP A 411 -12.68 0.91 7.80
CA ASP A 411 -13.94 0.16 8.01
C ASP A 411 -13.72 -1.27 8.52
N ILE A 412 -12.82 -1.43 9.49
CA ILE A 412 -12.62 -2.72 10.17
C ILE A 412 -13.81 -3.02 11.07
N LYS A 413 -14.45 -4.17 10.82
CA LYS A 413 -15.60 -4.70 11.59
C LYS A 413 -15.78 -6.18 11.31
N SER A 414 -16.50 -6.88 12.18
CA SER A 414 -16.76 -8.32 12.05
C SER A 414 -17.49 -8.72 10.74
N ALA A 415 -18.26 -7.82 10.12
CA ALA A 415 -18.88 -8.08 8.81
C ALA A 415 -17.89 -8.04 7.62
N ASN A 416 -16.75 -7.38 7.79
CA ASN A 416 -15.68 -7.24 6.78
C ASN A 416 -14.53 -8.22 7.01
N ILE A 417 -14.68 -9.18 7.94
CA ILE A 417 -13.73 -10.27 8.17
C ILE A 417 -14.40 -11.55 7.67
N LEU A 418 -13.97 -12.01 6.50
CA LEU A 418 -14.47 -13.24 5.88
C LEU A 418 -13.72 -14.45 6.43
N ILE A 419 -14.41 -15.57 6.56
CA ILE A 419 -13.87 -16.82 7.08
C ILE A 419 -13.85 -17.81 5.94
N ASP A 420 -12.70 -18.42 5.65
CA ASP A 420 -12.54 -19.42 4.59
C ASP A 420 -12.92 -20.84 5.04
N LYS A 421 -12.88 -21.79 4.11
CA LYS A 421 -13.18 -23.20 4.37
C LYS A 421 -12.34 -23.85 5.48
N ASN A 422 -11.16 -23.29 5.78
CA ASN A 422 -10.22 -23.75 6.79
C ASN A 422 -10.34 -22.95 8.11
N TYR A 423 -11.41 -22.14 8.25
CA TYR A 423 -11.62 -21.23 9.38
C TYR A 423 -10.50 -20.21 9.56
N ARG A 424 -9.86 -19.79 8.45
CA ARG A 424 -8.88 -18.69 8.42
C ARG A 424 -9.57 -17.39 8.05
N ALA A 425 -9.04 -16.27 8.55
CA ALA A 425 -9.65 -14.97 8.32
C ALA A 425 -8.99 -14.19 7.18
N LYS A 426 -9.82 -13.50 6.40
CA LYS A 426 -9.43 -12.53 5.37
C LYS A 426 -10.18 -11.22 5.54
N VAL A 427 -9.45 -10.11 5.61
CA VAL A 427 -10.02 -8.75 5.67
C VAL A 427 -10.48 -8.33 4.27
N ALA A 428 -11.70 -7.79 4.19
CA ALA A 428 -12.40 -7.42 2.97
C ALA A 428 -12.92 -5.96 3.04
N ASP A 429 -13.42 -5.47 1.90
CA ASP A 429 -14.10 -4.17 1.73
C ASP A 429 -13.18 -2.95 1.91
N PHE A 430 -12.27 -2.77 0.95
CA PHE A 430 -11.32 -1.65 0.93
C PHE A 430 -11.92 -0.35 0.36
N GLY A 431 -13.24 -0.27 0.15
CA GLY A 431 -13.92 0.87 -0.45
C GLY A 431 -13.72 2.19 0.32
N LEU A 432 -13.44 2.13 1.61
CA LEU A 432 -13.15 3.30 2.45
C LEU A 432 -11.66 3.52 2.72
N THR A 433 -10.77 2.73 2.13
CA THR A 433 -9.33 2.80 2.41
C THR A 433 -8.73 4.14 1.99
N LYS A 434 -7.75 4.62 2.75
CA LYS A 434 -7.04 5.87 2.49
C LYS A 434 -5.53 5.69 2.52
N LEU A 435 -4.86 6.43 1.65
CA LEU A 435 -3.41 6.52 1.57
C LEU A 435 -2.87 7.62 2.48
N THR A 436 -1.84 7.30 3.24
CA THR A 436 -1.05 8.27 4.00
C THR A 436 0.44 8.02 3.75
N GLN A 437 1.23 9.09 3.62
CA GLN A 437 2.70 8.99 3.60
C GLN A 437 3.20 8.64 5.01
N VAL A 438 4.26 7.82 5.09
CA VAL A 438 4.95 7.50 6.35
C VAL A 438 5.46 8.82 6.97
N GLY A 439 5.05 9.12 8.20
CA GLY A 439 5.45 10.34 8.92
C GLY A 439 4.62 11.61 8.64
N GLY A 440 3.55 11.54 7.83
CA GLY A 440 2.66 12.68 7.60
C GLY A 440 1.80 13.05 8.82
N ALA A 441 1.71 14.34 9.15
CA ALA A 441 0.79 14.84 10.17
C ALA A 441 -0.69 14.55 9.78
N SER A 442 -1.56 14.35 10.78
CA SER A 442 -2.99 14.11 10.52
C SER A 442 -3.59 15.33 9.84
N ASN A 443 -4.15 15.09 8.65
CA ASN A 443 -4.93 16.08 7.92
C ASN A 443 -6.41 15.87 8.27
N ASN A 444 -7.18 16.95 8.40
CA ASN A 444 -8.63 16.87 8.58
C ASN A 444 -9.28 16.25 7.35
N THR A 445 -9.96 15.12 7.52
CA THR A 445 -10.54 14.36 6.41
C THR A 445 -11.99 14.00 6.67
N ARG A 446 -12.75 13.71 5.61
CA ARG A 446 -14.14 13.25 5.71
C ARG A 446 -14.20 12.01 6.61
N VAL A 447 -14.90 12.14 7.74
CA VAL A 447 -15.19 11.04 8.67
C VAL A 447 -16.11 10.04 7.97
N VAL A 448 -15.57 8.85 7.72
CA VAL A 448 -16.26 7.70 7.12
C VAL A 448 -15.91 6.45 7.92
N GLY A 449 -16.83 5.49 8.00
CA GLY A 449 -16.67 4.25 8.75
C GLY A 449 -17.97 3.86 9.43
N THR A 450 -17.96 2.72 10.13
CA THR A 450 -19.15 2.20 10.81
C THR A 450 -19.24 2.72 12.26
N PHE A 451 -20.39 3.29 12.63
CA PHE A 451 -20.65 3.78 14.00
C PHE A 451 -20.51 2.64 15.01
N GLY A 452 -19.83 2.88 16.13
CA GLY A 452 -19.44 1.87 17.12
C GLY A 452 -17.99 1.34 16.97
N TYR A 453 -17.39 1.49 15.78
CA TYR A 453 -15.98 1.12 15.51
C TYR A 453 -15.05 2.33 15.36
N MET A 454 -15.61 3.53 15.21
CA MET A 454 -14.84 4.76 15.03
C MET A 454 -14.29 5.28 16.37
N PRO A 455 -12.99 5.56 16.48
CA PRO A 455 -12.42 6.14 17.69
C PRO A 455 -12.83 7.62 17.88
N PRO A 456 -12.81 8.12 19.12
CA PRO A 456 -13.33 9.44 19.45
C PRO A 456 -12.58 10.59 18.77
N GLU A 457 -11.25 10.50 18.64
CA GLU A 457 -10.44 11.54 17.97
C GLU A 457 -10.75 11.63 16.47
N TYR A 458 -10.94 10.50 15.81
CA TYR A 458 -11.33 10.47 14.40
C TYR A 458 -12.75 11.00 14.19
N ALA A 459 -13.69 10.59 15.05
CA ALA A 459 -15.07 11.07 14.98
C ALA A 459 -15.19 12.57 15.23
N ARG A 460 -14.33 13.14 16.08
CA ARG A 460 -14.38 14.55 16.50
C ARG A 460 -13.58 15.49 15.59
N TYR A 461 -12.42 15.06 15.13
CA TYR A 461 -11.47 15.92 14.40
C TYR A 461 -11.20 15.47 12.96
N GLY A 462 -11.57 14.24 12.59
CA GLY A 462 -11.31 13.70 11.25
C GLY A 462 -9.86 13.26 11.02
N ASP A 463 -9.10 13.06 12.11
CA ASP A 463 -7.71 12.64 12.11
C ASP A 463 -7.58 11.18 11.65
N VAL A 464 -6.91 10.97 10.52
CA VAL A 464 -6.68 9.63 9.97
C VAL A 464 -5.24 9.20 10.23
N SER A 465 -5.11 8.05 10.90
CA SER A 465 -3.84 7.36 11.14
C SER A 465 -4.07 5.83 11.23
N PRO A 466 -3.02 4.99 11.18
CA PRO A 466 -3.16 3.56 11.42
C PRO A 466 -3.84 3.21 12.76
N LYS A 467 -3.77 4.11 13.75
CA LYS A 467 -4.41 3.95 15.07
C LYS A 467 -5.93 3.94 15.02
N VAL A 468 -6.53 4.40 13.91
CA VAL A 468 -7.97 4.30 13.67
C VAL A 468 -8.39 2.84 13.49
N ASP A 469 -7.64 2.10 12.68
CA ASP A 469 -7.87 0.67 12.45
C ASP A 469 -7.54 -0.16 13.69
N VAL A 470 -6.51 0.23 14.47
CA VAL A 470 -6.17 -0.42 15.75
C VAL A 470 -7.35 -0.35 16.73
N TYR A 471 -8.00 0.81 16.86
CA TYR A 471 -9.18 0.96 17.72
C TYR A 471 -10.34 0.08 17.24
N ALA A 472 -10.67 0.16 15.96
CA ALA A 472 -11.72 -0.66 15.36
C ALA A 472 -11.46 -2.16 15.53
N PHE A 473 -10.20 -2.59 15.39
CA PHE A 473 -9.79 -3.97 15.67
C PHE A 473 -9.97 -4.34 17.15
N GLY A 474 -9.69 -3.44 18.09
CA GLY A 474 -10.00 -3.65 19.51
C GLY A 474 -11.49 -3.90 19.78
N VAL A 475 -12.38 -3.21 19.06
CA VAL A 475 -13.82 -3.49 19.11
C VAL A 475 -14.14 -4.89 18.57
N VAL A 476 -13.51 -5.30 17.47
CA VAL A 476 -13.65 -6.67 16.92
C VAL A 476 -13.20 -7.74 17.93
N LEU A 477 -12.14 -7.49 18.71
CA LEU A 477 -11.72 -8.40 19.78
C LEU A 477 -12.80 -8.54 20.88
N TYR A 478 -13.46 -7.44 21.26
CA TYR A 478 -14.61 -7.50 22.18
C TYR A 478 -15.81 -8.25 21.58
N GLU A 479 -16.04 -8.14 20.26
CA GLU A 479 -17.07 -8.94 19.59
C GLU A 479 -16.75 -10.44 19.61
N LEU A 480 -15.48 -10.82 19.43
CA LEU A 480 -15.05 -12.22 19.54
C LEU A 480 -15.30 -12.78 20.94
N ILE A 481 -15.07 -11.99 21.99
CA ILE A 481 -15.29 -12.45 23.37
C ILE A 481 -16.79 -12.59 23.67
N SER A 482 -17.59 -11.61 23.27
CA SER A 482 -18.96 -11.45 23.76
C SER A 482 -20.05 -11.92 22.81
N ALA A 483 -19.74 -12.04 21.51
CA ALA A 483 -20.73 -12.16 20.45
C ALA A 483 -21.87 -11.11 20.52
N LYS A 484 -21.59 -9.92 21.09
CA LYS A 484 -22.47 -8.74 21.06
C LYS A 484 -22.12 -7.80 19.91
N GLU A 485 -23.07 -6.96 19.50
CA GLU A 485 -22.83 -5.89 18.52
C GLU A 485 -21.99 -4.77 19.13
N ALA A 486 -21.25 -4.05 18.28
CA ALA A 486 -20.49 -2.87 18.70
C ALA A 486 -21.36 -1.81 19.41
N ILE A 487 -22.67 -1.82 19.15
CA ILE A 487 -23.67 -1.02 19.85
C ILE A 487 -24.74 -1.95 20.39
N VAL A 488 -24.84 -2.02 21.71
CA VAL A 488 -25.81 -2.88 22.40
C VAL A 488 -27.02 -2.02 22.77
N ARG A 489 -28.20 -2.40 22.26
CA ARG A 489 -29.47 -1.76 22.62
C ARG A 489 -30.02 -2.39 23.90
N SER A 490 -30.40 -1.57 24.87
CA SER A 490 -31.11 -2.08 26.05
C SER A 490 -32.52 -2.57 25.67
N THR A 491 -33.00 -3.60 26.35
CA THR A 491 -34.36 -4.14 26.17
C THR A 491 -35.44 -3.30 26.88
N GLU A 492 -35.04 -2.37 27.75
CA GLU A 492 -35.96 -1.62 28.63
C GLU A 492 -36.25 -0.20 28.11
N SER A 493 -35.36 0.42 27.33
CA SER A 493 -35.61 1.72 26.68
C SER A 493 -34.83 1.85 25.36
N ALA A 494 -35.47 2.40 24.32
CA ALA A 494 -34.83 2.65 23.02
C ALA A 494 -33.79 3.78 23.05
N SER A 495 -33.70 4.53 24.16
CA SER A 495 -32.76 5.64 24.37
C SER A 495 -31.45 5.23 25.04
N ASP A 496 -31.36 4.05 25.65
CA ASP A 496 -30.15 3.55 26.32
C ASP A 496 -29.36 2.58 25.44
N SER A 497 -28.78 3.07 24.34
CA SER A 497 -27.79 2.31 23.58
C SER A 497 -26.39 2.53 24.18
N LYS A 498 -25.74 1.46 24.63
CA LYS A 498 -24.36 1.49 25.14
C LYS A 498 -23.39 0.94 24.08
N GLY A 499 -22.23 1.58 23.93
CA GLY A 499 -21.14 1.05 23.09
C GLY A 499 -20.48 -0.16 23.76
N LEU A 500 -19.99 -1.11 22.95
CA LEU A 500 -19.37 -2.33 23.48
C LEU A 500 -18.10 -2.03 24.29
N VAL A 501 -17.32 -1.04 23.87
CA VAL A 501 -16.13 -0.56 24.61
C VAL A 501 -16.51 -0.13 26.03
N TYR A 502 -17.57 0.67 26.17
CA TYR A 502 -18.07 1.12 27.47
C TYR A 502 -18.51 -0.03 28.38
N LEU A 503 -19.16 -1.07 27.84
CA LEU A 503 -19.56 -2.24 28.63
C LEU A 503 -18.37 -3.01 29.18
N PHE A 504 -17.32 -3.19 28.37
CA PHE A 504 -16.09 -3.85 28.84
C PHE A 504 -15.31 -2.97 29.81
N GLU A 505 -15.30 -1.65 29.64
CA GLU A 505 -14.72 -0.72 30.62
C GLU A 505 -15.45 -0.76 31.96
N GLU A 506 -16.79 -0.79 31.95
CA GLU A 506 -17.63 -0.95 33.15
C GLU A 506 -17.30 -2.26 33.88
N ALA A 507 -17.16 -3.36 33.14
CA ALA A 507 -16.75 -4.66 33.68
C ALA A 507 -15.32 -4.66 34.23
N LEU A 508 -14.37 -4.01 33.54
CA LEU A 508 -12.96 -3.94 33.94
C LEU A 508 -12.72 -3.04 35.15
N ASN A 509 -13.59 -2.05 35.37
CA ASN A 509 -13.52 -1.10 36.49
C ASN A 509 -14.37 -1.53 37.68
N SER A 510 -15.04 -2.68 37.61
CA SER A 510 -15.82 -3.22 38.71
C SER A 510 -14.90 -3.70 39.87
N PRO A 511 -15.43 -3.87 41.09
CA PRO A 511 -14.67 -4.40 42.22
C PRO A 511 -14.10 -5.81 41.98
N ASP A 512 -14.78 -6.63 41.16
CA ASP A 512 -14.27 -7.91 40.68
C ASP A 512 -14.31 -7.95 39.13
N PRO A 513 -13.20 -7.55 38.47
CA PRO A 513 -13.13 -7.53 37.02
C PRO A 513 -13.33 -8.90 36.38
N LYS A 514 -13.00 -10.00 37.08
CA LYS A 514 -13.16 -11.36 36.51
C LYS A 514 -14.64 -11.72 36.41
N GLU A 515 -15.42 -11.47 37.47
CA GLU A 515 -16.87 -11.69 37.48
C GLU A 515 -17.57 -10.79 36.45
N GLY A 516 -17.17 -9.51 36.37
CA GLY A 516 -17.70 -8.57 35.38
C GLY A 516 -17.46 -9.03 33.93
N ILE A 517 -16.25 -9.51 33.62
CA ILE A 517 -15.92 -10.04 32.29
C ILE A 517 -16.67 -11.33 32.01
N GLN A 518 -16.81 -12.25 32.99
CA GLN A 518 -17.56 -13.49 32.83
C GLN A 518 -19.01 -13.24 32.38
N GLY A 519 -19.67 -12.20 32.91
CA GLY A 519 -21.01 -11.80 32.48
C GLY A 519 -21.11 -11.26 31.05
N LEU A 520 -19.99 -10.99 30.38
CA LEU A 520 -19.93 -10.51 29.00
C LEU A 520 -19.54 -11.60 28.00
N ILE A 521 -19.02 -12.75 28.44
CA ILE A 521 -18.58 -13.84 27.55
C ILE A 521 -19.77 -14.41 26.80
N ASP A 522 -19.58 -14.74 25.53
CA ASP A 522 -20.58 -15.40 24.70
C ASP A 522 -21.04 -16.73 25.33
N PRO A 523 -22.32 -16.87 25.73
CA PRO A 523 -22.84 -18.10 26.31
C PRO A 523 -22.70 -19.33 25.39
N LYS A 524 -22.61 -19.13 24.07
CA LYS A 524 -22.44 -20.21 23.08
C LYS A 524 -21.06 -20.85 23.13
N LEU A 525 -20.08 -20.24 23.81
CA LEU A 525 -18.78 -20.87 24.07
C LEU A 525 -18.85 -21.98 25.13
N GLY A 526 -19.93 -22.07 25.92
CA GLY A 526 -20.05 -23.07 26.98
C GLY A 526 -18.90 -22.98 28.00
N ASP A 527 -18.26 -24.11 28.29
CA ASP A 527 -17.05 -24.19 29.12
C ASP A 527 -15.75 -24.32 28.28
N ASP A 528 -15.85 -24.15 26.96
CA ASP A 528 -14.77 -24.41 25.99
C ASP A 528 -13.87 -23.18 25.77
N TYR A 529 -13.30 -22.64 26.86
CA TYR A 529 -12.27 -21.59 26.80
C TYR A 529 -11.43 -21.49 28.09
N PRO A 530 -10.13 -21.17 28.00
CA PRO A 530 -9.33 -20.81 29.17
C PRO A 530 -9.66 -19.38 29.59
N ILE A 531 -10.16 -19.18 30.82
CA ILE A 531 -10.50 -17.84 31.33
C ILE A 531 -9.30 -16.87 31.28
N ASP A 532 -8.08 -17.33 31.52
CA ASP A 532 -6.87 -16.50 31.40
C ASP A 532 -6.63 -16.02 29.96
N SER A 533 -7.02 -16.81 28.97
CA SER A 533 -6.96 -16.43 27.55
C SER A 533 -7.95 -15.31 27.25
N ILE A 534 -9.19 -15.42 27.76
CA ILE A 534 -10.22 -14.37 27.68
C ILE A 534 -9.72 -13.08 28.33
N LEU A 535 -9.16 -13.16 29.54
CA LEU A 535 -8.67 -11.99 30.28
C LEU A 535 -7.54 -11.28 29.52
N LYS A 536 -6.58 -12.04 28.98
CA LYS A 536 -5.49 -11.46 28.17
C LYS A 536 -6.01 -10.85 26.87
N LEU A 537 -6.96 -11.49 26.18
CA LEU A 537 -7.57 -10.92 24.97
C LEU A 537 -8.37 -9.65 25.30
N THR A 538 -9.04 -9.62 26.45
CA THR A 538 -9.77 -8.44 26.96
C THR A 538 -8.80 -7.28 27.25
N GLN A 539 -7.64 -7.56 27.86
CA GLN A 539 -6.60 -6.57 28.10
C GLN A 539 -5.99 -6.03 26.80
N LEU A 540 -5.76 -6.90 25.82
CA LEU A 540 -5.30 -6.49 24.50
C LEU A 540 -6.32 -5.59 23.81
N ALA A 541 -7.61 -5.96 23.85
CA ALA A 541 -8.70 -5.13 23.34
C ALA A 541 -8.76 -3.76 24.03
N LYS A 542 -8.54 -3.71 25.36
CA LYS A 542 -8.46 -2.46 26.15
C LYS A 542 -7.27 -1.59 25.72
N ALA A 543 -6.12 -2.20 25.42
CA ALA A 543 -4.95 -1.49 24.92
C ALA A 543 -5.20 -0.91 23.51
N CYS A 544 -5.88 -1.67 22.65
CA CYS A 544 -6.27 -1.21 21.31
C CYS A 544 -7.31 -0.08 21.35
N THR A 545 -8.20 -0.06 22.35
CA THR A 545 -9.31 0.91 22.47
C THR A 545 -9.01 2.11 23.38
N GLN A 546 -7.75 2.34 23.75
CA GLN A 546 -7.35 3.53 24.53
C GLN A 546 -7.85 4.84 23.88
N GLU A 547 -8.33 5.78 24.68
CA GLU A 547 -8.77 7.09 24.18
C GLU A 547 -7.63 7.84 23.48
N ASP A 548 -6.43 7.87 24.09
CA ASP A 548 -5.25 8.48 23.46
C ASP A 548 -4.66 7.53 22.39
N PRO A 549 -4.66 7.93 21.10
CA PRO A 549 -4.12 7.11 20.01
C PRO A 549 -2.63 6.78 20.17
N LYS A 550 -1.86 7.59 20.93
CA LYS A 550 -0.43 7.34 21.17
C LYS A 550 -0.19 6.16 22.11
N LEU A 551 -1.15 5.85 22.98
CA LEU A 551 -1.06 4.74 23.93
C LEU A 551 -1.52 3.41 23.33
N ARG A 552 -2.22 3.45 22.18
CA ARG A 552 -2.61 2.23 21.46
C ARG A 552 -1.37 1.53 20.91
N PRO A 553 -1.31 0.19 20.87
CA PRO A 553 -0.20 -0.56 20.27
C PRO A 553 -0.12 -0.36 18.75
N SER A 554 0.97 -0.81 18.11
CA SER A 554 0.99 -1.03 16.65
C SER A 554 0.35 -2.38 16.30
N MET A 555 -0.04 -2.58 15.04
CA MET A 555 -0.61 -3.87 14.64
C MET A 555 0.42 -5.01 14.75
N ARG A 556 1.71 -4.75 14.53
CA ARG A 556 2.79 -5.71 14.85
C ARG A 556 2.81 -6.14 16.31
N SER A 557 2.66 -5.19 17.24
CA SER A 557 2.58 -5.50 18.67
C SER A 557 1.35 -6.34 19.01
N VAL A 558 0.22 -6.06 18.36
CA VAL A 558 -1.03 -6.84 18.48
C VAL A 558 -0.85 -8.27 17.96
N VAL A 559 -0.18 -8.45 16.81
CA VAL A 559 0.13 -9.77 16.25
C VAL A 559 0.99 -10.59 17.20
N VAL A 560 2.05 -10.01 17.80
CA VAL A 560 2.89 -10.70 18.78
C VAL A 560 2.10 -11.15 20.02
N ALA A 561 1.21 -10.29 20.53
CA ALA A 561 0.35 -10.63 21.66
C ALA A 561 -0.61 -11.78 21.32
N LEU A 562 -1.22 -11.77 20.14
CA LEU A 562 -2.13 -12.81 19.67
C LEU A 562 -1.42 -14.13 19.35
N MET A 563 -0.20 -14.10 18.82
CA MET A 563 0.64 -15.29 18.65
C MET A 563 0.90 -15.98 19.99
N THR A 564 1.23 -15.19 21.02
CA THR A 564 1.46 -15.70 22.37
C THR A 564 0.18 -16.33 22.96
N LEU A 565 -1.00 -15.77 22.65
CA LEU A 565 -2.27 -16.36 23.07
C LEU A 565 -2.59 -17.66 22.33
N SER A 566 -2.32 -17.71 21.02
CA SER A 566 -2.50 -18.89 20.19
C SER A 566 -1.55 -20.03 20.54
N SER A 567 -0.36 -19.75 21.09
CA SER A 567 0.60 -20.77 21.53
C SER A 567 0.30 -21.33 22.92
N THR A 568 -0.52 -20.65 23.72
CA THR A 568 -0.88 -21.10 25.08
C THR A 568 -2.07 -22.05 25.15
N SER A 569 -2.72 -22.35 24.01
CA SER A 569 -3.89 -23.26 23.94
C SER A 569 -3.55 -24.73 23.69
N GLU A 570 -2.26 -25.09 23.55
CA GLU A 570 -1.79 -26.48 23.52
C GLU A 570 -0.83 -26.71 24.70
N PHE A 571 -1.26 -27.51 25.68
CA PHE A 571 -0.62 -27.72 26.99
C PHE A 571 0.73 -28.47 26.88
N TRP A 572 1.80 -27.97 27.54
CA TRP A 572 2.78 -28.79 28.29
C TRP A 572 3.46 -28.00 29.43
N ASP A 573 3.31 -28.57 30.63
CA ASP A 573 4.05 -28.51 31.91
C ASP A 573 4.91 -27.30 32.32
N MET A 574 4.44 -26.63 33.38
CA MET A 574 5.18 -25.70 34.23
C MET A 574 6.05 -26.45 35.24
N ASN A 575 7.25 -26.85 34.81
CA ASN A 575 8.39 -27.04 35.70
C ASN A 575 9.63 -26.54 34.98
N ASN A 576 9.88 -25.21 34.97
CA ASN A 576 11.20 -24.59 34.81
C ASN A 576 11.14 -23.04 34.88
N LEU A 577 10.43 -22.49 35.88
CA LEU A 577 10.54 -21.08 36.23
C LEU A 577 10.77 -20.90 37.74
N TYR A 578 11.73 -21.64 38.28
CA TYR A 578 12.46 -21.25 39.48
C TYR A 578 13.90 -21.70 39.32
N GLU A 579 14.76 -20.79 38.88
CA GLU A 579 16.13 -20.57 39.38
C GLU A 579 16.88 -19.65 38.41
N ASN A 580 17.11 -18.41 38.86
CA ASN A 580 18.37 -17.65 38.80
C ASN A 580 18.14 -16.14 38.61
N GLN A 581 17.97 -15.44 39.73
CA GLN A 581 18.60 -14.14 39.91
C GLN A 581 19.28 -14.10 41.28
N GLY A 582 20.61 -14.15 41.25
CA GLY A 582 21.47 -13.73 42.35
C GLY A 582 21.84 -12.25 42.19
N SER A 583 21.14 -11.42 42.95
CA SER A 583 21.58 -10.20 43.67
C SER A 583 22.77 -9.35 43.15
N ALA A 584 22.51 -8.06 42.87
CA ALA A 584 22.92 -6.93 43.71
C ALA A 584 22.27 -5.61 43.23
N SER A 585 21.88 -4.75 44.18
CA SER A 585 21.17 -3.45 44.04
C SER A 585 21.90 -2.41 44.92
N PRO A 586 21.48 -1.12 45.11
CA PRO A 586 20.57 -0.23 44.36
C PRO A 586 21.10 1.23 44.16
N ARG A 587 20.32 2.04 43.40
CA ARG A 587 19.75 3.41 43.66
C ARG A 587 19.65 4.17 42.31
N HIS A 588 18.56 4.77 41.84
CA HIS A 588 17.51 5.58 42.47
C HIS A 588 16.16 5.59 41.67
N SER A 589 15.05 5.49 42.42
CA SER A 589 13.68 6.03 42.25
C SER A 589 12.94 6.03 40.89
N SER A 590 11.92 5.16 40.80
CA SER A 590 10.64 5.38 40.10
C SER A 590 9.53 5.73 41.10
N PRO A 591 8.37 6.25 40.63
CA PRO A 591 7.10 6.12 41.32
C PRO A 591 6.09 5.35 40.45
N PHE A 592 5.62 4.20 40.95
CA PHE A 592 4.24 3.98 41.40
C PHE A 592 4.01 2.48 41.63
N GLN A 593 3.74 2.17 42.89
CA GLN A 593 3.44 0.87 43.49
C GLN A 593 2.13 1.07 44.26
N PHE A 594 1.23 0.08 44.29
CA PHE A 594 0.24 -0.28 45.34
C PHE A 594 -0.73 -1.28 44.65
N PHE A 595 -0.99 -2.52 45.09
CA PHE A 595 -1.11 -3.10 46.43
C PHE A 595 -0.40 -4.46 46.54
N ARG A 596 0.16 -4.75 47.73
CA ARG A 596 0.43 -6.10 48.24
C ARG A 596 0.17 -6.10 49.74
N SER A 597 -0.66 -7.02 50.22
CA SER A 597 -0.75 -7.53 51.60
C SER A 597 -1.76 -8.68 51.58
N SER A 598 -1.57 -9.89 52.12
CA SER A 598 -0.83 -10.29 53.32
C SER A 598 -0.61 -11.82 53.33
N VAL A 599 0.59 -12.27 53.79
CA VAL A 599 0.83 -13.31 54.83
C VAL A 599 0.32 -14.75 54.56
N LEU A 600 1.02 -15.89 54.78
CA LEU A 600 2.34 -16.38 55.21
C LEU A 600 2.31 -17.95 54.98
N PRO A 601 3.38 -18.74 55.21
CA PRO A 601 3.76 -19.87 54.34
C PRO A 601 3.79 -21.25 55.04
N VAL A 602 4.39 -22.23 54.33
CA VAL A 602 4.95 -23.53 54.82
C VAL A 602 3.89 -24.66 54.83
N ARG A 603 4.11 -25.91 54.35
CA ARG A 603 5.30 -26.78 54.18
C ARG A 603 5.00 -27.83 53.09
N SER A 604 6.06 -28.35 52.47
CA SER A 604 6.00 -29.41 51.45
C SER A 604 5.66 -30.79 51.99
N SER A 605 5.25 -31.64 51.03
CA SER A 605 5.59 -33.07 50.85
C SER A 605 5.15 -34.05 51.94
N SER A 606 4.28 -35.03 51.61
CA SER A 606 4.66 -36.25 50.87
C SER A 606 3.45 -37.18 50.65
N ASP A 607 3.58 -38.00 49.61
CA ASP A 607 3.00 -39.34 49.41
C ASP A 607 1.49 -39.53 49.21
N PHE A 608 1.10 -39.71 47.94
CA PHE A 608 -0.16 -40.34 47.57
C PHE A 608 0.13 -41.58 46.71
N LEU A 609 0.58 -42.65 47.38
CA LEU A 609 0.50 -44.01 46.86
C LEU A 609 -0.28 -44.86 47.87
N GLN A 610 -1.29 -45.56 47.34
CA GLN A 610 -2.14 -46.58 47.95
C GLN A 610 -3.23 -46.08 48.92
N PHE A 611 -4.51 -46.22 48.56
CA PHE A 611 -5.23 -47.49 48.75
C PHE A 611 -6.64 -47.45 48.12
N VAL A 612 -6.78 -48.15 46.99
CA VAL A 612 -7.86 -49.09 46.58
C VAL A 612 -9.27 -48.99 47.21
N GLY A 613 -10.28 -49.03 46.33
CA GLY A 613 -11.52 -49.82 46.52
C GLY A 613 -12.78 -48.96 46.76
N THR A 614 -13.93 -49.17 46.13
CA THR A 614 -14.52 -50.39 45.57
C THR A 614 -15.71 -50.05 44.63
N MET A 615 -15.99 -50.98 43.71
CA MET A 615 -17.00 -50.97 42.65
C MET A 615 -18.47 -50.95 43.11
N LYS A 616 -19.39 -50.50 42.21
CA LYS A 616 -20.52 -51.30 41.67
C LYS A 616 -21.42 -50.49 40.71
N ASN A 617 -21.35 -50.76 39.40
CA ASN A 617 -22.42 -51.40 38.61
C ASN A 617 -22.13 -51.32 37.10
N THR A 618 -21.65 -52.43 36.56
CA THR A 618 -21.36 -52.69 35.15
C THR A 618 -22.39 -53.68 34.61
N SER A 619 -23.19 -53.28 33.62
CA SER A 619 -23.89 -54.27 32.78
C SER A 619 -24.28 -53.77 31.38
N LEU A 620 -24.40 -52.46 31.13
CA LEU A 620 -24.73 -51.96 29.78
C LEU A 620 -23.53 -51.59 28.90
N LEU A 621 -22.37 -51.29 29.49
CA LEU A 621 -21.19 -50.81 28.74
C LEU A 621 -20.42 -51.91 28.00
N ILE A 622 -20.53 -53.16 28.44
CA ILE A 622 -19.77 -54.29 27.87
C ILE A 622 -20.43 -54.82 26.58
N GLN A 623 -21.76 -54.68 26.43
CA GLN A 623 -22.44 -55.09 25.20
C GLN A 623 -22.25 -54.09 24.06
N LEU A 624 -22.07 -52.79 24.35
CA LEU A 624 -21.75 -51.79 23.32
C LEU A 624 -20.31 -51.90 22.81
N LEU A 625 -19.35 -52.27 23.67
CA LEU A 625 -17.94 -52.37 23.27
C LEU A 625 -17.66 -53.55 22.33
N ILE A 626 -18.41 -54.66 22.43
CA ILE A 626 -18.16 -55.87 21.62
C ILE A 626 -18.68 -55.72 20.19
N VAL A 627 -19.72 -54.91 19.97
CA VAL A 627 -20.21 -54.59 18.61
C VAL A 627 -19.28 -53.59 17.90
N LEU A 628 -18.65 -52.68 18.64
CA LEU A 628 -17.70 -51.71 18.09
C LEU A 628 -16.31 -52.32 17.77
N LEU A 629 -15.92 -53.40 18.46
CA LEU A 629 -14.61 -54.05 18.26
C LEU A 629 -14.57 -55.11 17.15
N SER A 630 -15.69 -55.42 16.51
CA SER A 630 -15.75 -56.42 15.41
C SER A 630 -15.82 -55.81 14.00
N ALA A 631 -15.82 -54.47 13.86
CA ALA A 631 -15.85 -53.79 12.57
C ALA A 631 -14.46 -53.29 12.06
N ALA A 632 -13.37 -53.58 12.78
CA ALA A 632 -12.04 -53.02 12.50
C ALA A 632 -11.03 -54.02 11.92
N ALA A 633 -11.47 -54.99 11.11
CA ALA A 633 -10.55 -55.93 10.44
C ALA A 633 -11.05 -56.40 9.07
N ALA A 634 -10.93 -55.53 8.05
CA ALA A 634 -10.70 -55.91 6.64
C ALA A 634 -10.38 -54.66 5.78
N ALA A 635 -9.09 -54.54 5.42
CA ALA A 635 -8.37 -53.83 4.33
C ALA A 635 -9.11 -52.88 3.32
N PRO A 636 -8.36 -52.06 2.55
CA PRO A 636 -7.82 -50.75 2.88
C PRO A 636 -8.40 -49.67 1.94
N PHE A 637 -8.87 -48.53 2.48
CA PHE A 637 -9.19 -47.37 1.65
C PHE A 637 -8.47 -46.13 2.15
N ARG A 638 -7.84 -45.45 1.19
CA ARG A 638 -6.93 -44.31 1.29
C ARG A 638 -7.47 -43.22 2.21
N LEU A 639 -6.68 -42.88 3.22
CA LEU A 639 -6.80 -41.65 4.00
C LEU A 639 -5.54 -40.78 3.77
N GLU A 640 -5.30 -40.39 2.53
CA GLU A 640 -4.32 -39.37 2.15
C GLU A 640 -5.05 -38.25 1.41
N ALA A 641 -5.88 -37.51 2.14
CA ALA A 641 -6.45 -36.24 1.70
C ALA A 641 -7.12 -35.52 2.88
N LEU A 642 -6.39 -35.25 3.97
CA LEU A 642 -6.87 -34.39 5.07
C LEU A 642 -5.72 -34.08 6.04
N ASN A 643 -4.62 -33.48 5.56
CA ASN A 643 -3.65 -32.85 6.46
C ASN A 643 -2.85 -31.73 5.77
N ALA A 644 -3.54 -30.71 5.27
CA ALA A 644 -2.93 -29.41 4.99
C ALA A 644 -3.41 -28.41 6.05
N ARG A 645 -3.03 -28.64 7.32
CA ARG A 645 -3.29 -27.74 8.45
C ARG A 645 -2.20 -26.68 8.53
N GLY A 646 -2.58 -25.46 8.94
CA GLY A 646 -1.83 -24.20 8.82
C GLY A 646 -0.38 -24.23 9.31
N ARG A 647 0.52 -23.69 8.49
CA ARG A 647 1.92 -23.51 8.86
C ARG A 647 2.05 -22.21 9.66
N LEU A 648 2.45 -22.32 10.92
CA LEU A 648 2.66 -21.19 11.80
C LEU A 648 3.92 -20.43 11.36
N LEU A 649 3.75 -19.21 10.81
CA LEU A 649 4.86 -18.29 10.56
C LEU A 649 5.57 -17.94 11.88
N LYS A 650 6.87 -18.21 11.95
CA LYS A 650 7.75 -17.96 13.09
C LYS A 650 8.66 -16.79 12.78
N SER A 651 9.02 -15.99 13.78
CA SER A 651 9.97 -14.90 13.64
C SER A 651 10.82 -14.76 14.88
N LYS A 652 12.10 -14.40 14.73
CA LYS A 652 13.02 -14.16 15.84
C LYS A 652 14.04 -13.10 15.47
N THR A 653 14.33 -12.24 16.45
CA THR A 653 15.33 -11.17 16.33
C THR A 653 16.58 -11.56 17.10
N TYR A 654 17.73 -11.24 16.52
CA TYR A 654 19.06 -11.54 17.01
C TYR A 654 19.93 -10.26 16.97
N LEU A 655 21.05 -10.29 17.67
CA LEU A 655 22.08 -9.28 17.61
C LEU A 655 23.39 -9.95 17.20
N SER A 656 24.12 -9.33 16.28
CA SER A 656 25.51 -9.72 16.01
C SER A 656 26.37 -9.53 17.26
N PRO A 657 27.58 -10.12 17.32
CA PRO A 657 28.58 -9.63 18.24
C PRO A 657 28.82 -8.13 18.02
N ALA A 658 29.19 -7.42 19.10
CA ALA A 658 29.42 -5.98 19.02
C ALA A 658 30.62 -5.65 18.12
N PHE A 659 30.51 -4.59 17.34
CA PHE A 659 31.65 -3.93 16.70
C PHE A 659 31.84 -2.54 17.31
N LEU A 660 33.10 -2.12 17.40
CA LEU A 660 33.48 -0.85 18.00
C LEU A 660 33.92 0.09 16.89
N LEU A 661 33.35 1.29 16.86
CA LEU A 661 33.70 2.31 15.88
C LEU A 661 34.06 3.62 16.58
N GLN A 662 35.21 4.16 16.20
CA GLN A 662 35.62 5.52 16.49
C GLN A 662 35.48 6.38 15.22
N PRO A 663 35.45 7.72 15.33
CA PRO A 663 35.33 8.61 14.17
C PRO A 663 36.28 8.25 13.02
N GLY A 664 35.72 8.02 11.82
CA GLY A 664 36.46 7.64 10.61
C GLY A 664 36.78 6.15 10.48
N SER A 665 36.71 5.35 11.56
CA SER A 665 37.13 3.95 11.50
C SER A 665 36.16 3.06 10.71
N VAL A 666 36.69 1.97 10.18
CA VAL A 666 35.93 0.93 9.47
C VAL A 666 35.93 -0.37 10.27
N SER A 667 34.76 -0.98 10.35
CA SER A 667 34.59 -2.37 10.76
C SER A 667 34.21 -3.16 9.52
N ASN A 668 35.00 -4.18 9.15
CA ASN A 668 34.66 -5.15 8.11
C ASN A 668 34.86 -6.57 8.66
N LYS A 669 34.02 -6.94 9.63
CA LYS A 669 34.24 -8.15 10.45
C LYS A 669 33.34 -9.29 10.04
N PHE A 670 33.95 -10.46 9.94
CA PHE A 670 33.27 -11.73 9.76
C PHE A 670 33.08 -12.45 11.10
N TYR A 671 31.83 -12.60 11.51
CA TYR A 671 31.42 -13.32 12.71
C TYR A 671 30.94 -14.71 12.33
N LEU A 672 31.71 -15.73 12.70
CA LEU A 672 31.35 -17.13 12.47
C LEU A 672 30.45 -17.67 13.58
N ASP A 673 29.68 -18.72 13.27
CA ASP A 673 28.79 -19.44 14.20
C ASP A 673 27.79 -18.52 14.91
N VAL A 674 27.18 -17.61 14.15
CA VAL A 674 26.18 -16.69 14.69
C VAL A 674 24.85 -17.41 14.98
N PRO A 675 24.05 -16.91 15.94
CA PRO A 675 22.71 -17.43 16.17
C PRO A 675 21.82 -17.29 14.92
N PHE A 676 21.25 -18.41 14.49
CA PHE A 676 20.32 -18.46 13.36
C PHE A 676 19.25 -19.55 13.61
N PRO A 677 18.03 -19.45 13.03
CA PRO A 677 17.06 -20.53 13.11
C PRO A 677 17.64 -21.88 12.65
N ARG A 678 17.32 -22.96 13.37
CA ARG A 678 17.82 -24.31 13.08
C ARG A 678 16.66 -25.25 12.74
N GLY A 679 16.95 -26.24 11.91
CA GLY A 679 16.01 -27.23 11.40
C GLY A 679 15.88 -27.12 9.89
N HIS A 680 15.06 -27.99 9.30
CA HIS A 680 14.69 -27.90 7.89
C HIS A 680 13.57 -26.88 7.77
N LEU A 681 13.89 -25.68 7.26
CA LEU A 681 13.01 -24.51 7.31
C LEU A 681 12.88 -23.85 5.94
N ALA A 682 11.78 -23.12 5.75
CA ALA A 682 11.56 -22.24 4.62
C ALA A 682 11.65 -20.78 5.10
N LEU A 683 12.74 -20.09 4.75
CA LEU A 683 12.89 -18.67 5.07
C LEU A 683 11.95 -17.82 4.23
N LYS A 684 11.39 -16.79 4.87
CA LYS A 684 10.35 -15.91 4.33
C LYS A 684 10.76 -14.45 4.30
N SER A 685 11.54 -13.96 5.26
CA SER A 685 12.15 -12.63 5.19
C SER A 685 13.39 -12.54 6.08
N PHE A 686 14.25 -11.57 5.78
CA PHE A 686 15.42 -11.25 6.57
C PHE A 686 15.62 -9.73 6.58
N ASP A 687 15.47 -9.11 7.74
CA ASP A 687 15.57 -7.65 7.89
C ASP A 687 16.70 -7.32 8.87
N ALA A 688 17.54 -6.33 8.57
CA ALA A 688 18.63 -5.95 9.46
C ALA A 688 18.89 -4.44 9.52
N GLU A 689 19.43 -3.99 10.65
CA GLU A 689 19.83 -2.60 10.83
C GLU A 689 20.91 -2.46 11.90
N VAL A 690 21.70 -1.39 11.81
CA VAL A 690 22.67 -1.05 12.85
C VAL A 690 21.98 -0.32 14.00
N VAL A 691 22.21 -0.81 15.22
CA VAL A 691 21.70 -0.24 16.46
C VAL A 691 22.82 0.03 17.47
N ASP A 692 22.58 0.98 18.36
CA ASP A 692 23.45 1.26 19.50
C ASP A 692 23.24 0.24 20.65
N GLU A 693 23.96 0.45 21.76
CA GLU A 693 23.85 -0.38 22.96
C GLU A 693 22.47 -0.36 23.65
N ASN A 694 21.66 0.66 23.37
CA ASN A 694 20.29 0.78 23.86
C ASN A 694 19.27 0.19 22.86
N GLY A 695 19.73 -0.32 21.71
CA GLY A 695 18.88 -0.85 20.65
C GLY A 695 18.23 0.23 19.77
N ALA A 696 18.69 1.48 19.86
CA ALA A 696 18.22 2.57 19.01
C ALA A 696 18.89 2.53 17.62
N PRO A 697 18.14 2.71 16.53
CA PRO A 697 18.70 2.76 15.18
C PRO A 697 19.71 3.90 15.01
N VAL A 698 20.82 3.63 14.31
CA VAL A 698 21.88 4.63 14.06
C VAL A 698 21.73 5.24 12.66
N PRO A 699 21.73 6.58 12.50
CA PRO A 699 21.64 7.20 11.18
C PRO A 699 22.85 6.93 10.27
N LEU A 700 22.61 6.74 8.98
CA LEU A 700 23.64 6.47 7.95
C LEU A 700 24.66 7.60 7.80
N HIS A 701 24.26 8.84 8.09
CA HIS A 701 25.15 9.99 8.05
C HIS A 701 26.11 10.06 9.26
N GLU A 702 25.95 9.18 10.25
CA GLU A 702 26.86 8.96 11.38
C GLU A 702 27.62 7.63 11.25
N THR A 703 26.93 6.55 10.91
CA THR A 703 27.52 5.24 10.65
C THR A 703 26.92 4.67 9.38
N TYR A 704 27.69 4.75 8.30
CA TYR A 704 27.27 4.23 7.01
C TYR A 704 27.43 2.72 7.00
N LEU A 705 26.32 2.01 6.86
CA LEU A 705 26.30 0.57 6.65
C LEU A 705 26.55 0.33 5.15
N HIS A 706 27.80 0.07 4.79
CA HIS A 706 28.20 -0.10 3.41
C HIS A 706 27.63 -1.40 2.83
N HIS A 707 27.82 -2.52 3.54
CA HIS A 707 27.10 -3.75 3.31
C HIS A 707 27.06 -4.59 4.58
N TRP A 708 26.08 -5.48 4.66
CA TRP A 708 26.11 -6.60 5.59
C TRP A 708 25.66 -7.85 4.83
N VAL A 709 26.21 -8.97 5.23
CA VAL A 709 26.01 -10.25 4.56
C VAL A 709 25.79 -11.29 5.64
N VAL A 710 24.76 -12.09 5.51
CA VAL A 710 24.52 -13.30 6.30
C VAL A 710 24.55 -14.46 5.34
N GLU A 711 25.48 -15.39 5.54
CA GLU A 711 25.68 -16.51 4.62
C GLU A 711 25.76 -17.84 5.38
N PRO A 712 25.17 -18.91 4.84
CA PRO A 712 25.40 -20.24 5.34
C PRO A 712 26.77 -20.75 4.88
N TYR A 713 27.41 -21.53 5.74
CA TYR A 713 28.62 -22.27 5.44
C TYR A 713 28.58 -23.65 6.08
N TYR A 714 29.28 -24.61 5.49
CA TYR A 714 29.41 -25.95 6.02
C TYR A 714 30.71 -26.05 6.82
N ALA A 715 30.60 -26.28 8.12
CA ALA A 715 31.72 -26.48 9.03
C ALA A 715 32.02 -27.97 9.19
N LEU A 716 33.30 -28.36 9.18
CA LEU A 716 33.68 -29.76 9.40
C LEU A 716 33.27 -30.19 10.82
N LYS A 717 32.50 -31.27 10.96
CA LYS A 717 32.14 -31.85 12.26
C LYS A 717 33.42 -32.31 12.95
N ASN A 718 33.65 -31.89 14.20
CA ASN A 718 34.81 -32.31 14.98
C ASN A 718 34.91 -33.83 15.02
N SER A 719 35.86 -34.41 14.29
CA SER A 719 36.18 -35.83 14.36
C SER A 719 37.60 -36.01 14.87
N ASP A 720 37.71 -36.55 16.08
CA ASP A 720 38.89 -37.27 16.60
C ASP A 720 39.22 -38.54 15.77
N SER A 721 38.88 -38.59 14.48
CA SER A 721 39.11 -39.73 13.60
C SER A 721 40.29 -39.45 12.66
N THR A 722 41.14 -40.45 12.57
CA THR A 722 42.48 -40.51 11.97
C THR A 722 42.50 -40.40 10.44
N GLY A 723 41.61 -39.59 9.85
CA GLY A 723 41.52 -39.30 8.40
C GLY A 723 41.38 -37.82 8.02
N ALA A 724 41.35 -36.89 8.98
CA ALA A 724 41.02 -35.46 8.78
C ALA A 724 42.09 -34.60 8.04
N GLN A 725 43.07 -35.19 7.37
CA GLN A 725 44.22 -34.45 6.82
C GLN A 725 44.01 -33.82 5.41
N LYS A 726 42.83 -33.93 4.79
CA LYS A 726 42.60 -33.40 3.42
C LYS A 726 41.29 -32.65 3.17
N LEU A 727 40.39 -32.55 4.14
CA LEU A 727 39.11 -31.86 3.94
C LEU A 727 39.19 -30.38 4.39
N PRO A 728 38.61 -29.43 3.63
CA PRO A 728 38.60 -28.02 4.02
C PRO A 728 37.80 -27.83 5.32
N LYS A 729 38.30 -26.98 6.22
CA LYS A 729 37.63 -26.73 7.53
C LYS A 729 36.26 -26.07 7.39
N MET A 730 36.06 -25.32 6.31
CA MET A 730 34.86 -24.55 6.01
C MET A 730 34.63 -24.55 4.51
N ILE A 731 33.36 -24.70 4.10
CA ILE A 731 32.92 -24.59 2.71
C ILE A 731 31.80 -23.53 2.67
N PRO A 732 31.97 -22.37 2.01
CA PRO A 732 30.88 -21.41 1.86
C PRO A 732 29.77 -21.98 0.97
N ALA A 733 28.51 -21.68 1.27
CA ALA A 733 27.42 -21.99 0.36
C ALA A 733 27.46 -21.01 -0.81
N GLY A 734 27.68 -21.49 -2.04
CA GLY A 734 27.69 -20.65 -3.24
C GLY A 734 26.28 -20.32 -3.74
N ASN A 735 26.10 -19.18 -4.41
CA ASN A 735 24.83 -18.88 -5.08
C ASN A 735 24.65 -19.70 -6.36
N SER A 736 23.47 -19.63 -6.98
CA SER A 736 23.14 -20.40 -8.19
C SER A 736 23.63 -19.78 -9.50
N GLY A 737 24.15 -18.54 -9.47
CA GLY A 737 24.60 -17.77 -10.62
C GLY A 737 26.06 -17.97 -11.03
N VAL A 738 26.49 -17.14 -11.98
CA VAL A 738 27.83 -17.20 -12.59
C VAL A 738 28.94 -16.80 -11.60
N CYS A 739 28.66 -15.79 -10.77
CA CYS A 739 29.62 -15.24 -9.81
C CYS A 739 29.75 -16.04 -8.50
N LYS A 740 29.32 -17.31 -8.44
CA LYS A 740 29.24 -18.14 -7.22
C LYS A 740 30.54 -18.35 -6.44
N THR A 741 31.70 -18.10 -7.07
CA THR A 741 33.02 -18.19 -6.43
C THR A 741 33.42 -16.90 -5.71
N THR A 742 32.91 -15.76 -6.16
CA THR A 742 33.21 -14.44 -5.60
C THR A 742 32.07 -13.95 -4.71
N LEU A 743 30.84 -14.21 -5.11
CA LEU A 743 29.61 -13.93 -4.38
C LEU A 743 29.06 -15.26 -3.86
N SER A 744 29.07 -15.44 -2.55
CA SER A 744 28.39 -16.56 -1.89
C SER A 744 26.87 -16.46 -2.07
N GLN A 745 26.15 -17.49 -1.61
CA GLN A 745 24.73 -17.36 -1.33
C GLN A 745 24.59 -16.61 -0.01
N TYR A 746 24.08 -15.39 -0.07
CA TYR A 746 23.87 -14.59 1.12
C TYR A 746 22.54 -13.85 1.14
N TYR A 747 22.21 -13.42 2.35
CA TYR A 747 21.16 -12.45 2.67
C TYR A 747 21.86 -11.17 3.07
N GLY A 748 21.55 -10.06 2.43
CA GLY A 748 22.34 -8.87 2.65
C GLY A 748 22.01 -7.80 1.66
N LEU A 749 21.65 -6.64 2.18
CA LEU A 749 21.52 -5.39 1.45
C LEU A 749 22.48 -4.39 2.10
N GLY A 750 22.73 -3.26 1.47
CA GLY A 750 23.53 -2.19 2.06
C GLY A 750 22.72 -1.27 2.94
N SER A 751 23.00 0.02 2.82
CA SER A 751 22.29 1.10 3.51
C SER A 751 20.78 1.11 3.20
N GLU A 752 20.36 0.52 2.10
CA GLU A 752 18.98 0.46 1.64
C GLU A 752 18.08 -0.49 2.43
N THR A 753 18.62 -1.23 3.40
CA THR A 753 17.90 -2.31 4.07
C THR A 753 16.58 -1.87 4.74
N ARG A 754 16.48 -0.61 5.21
CA ARG A 754 15.32 -0.14 6.00
C ARG A 754 14.02 -0.03 5.22
N HIS A 755 14.07 0.28 3.92
CA HIS A 755 12.87 0.44 3.08
C HIS A 755 12.85 -0.49 1.87
N THR A 756 13.60 -1.59 1.93
CA THR A 756 13.61 -2.62 0.89
C THR A 756 12.84 -3.84 1.38
N ALA A 757 11.76 -4.22 0.69
CA ALA A 757 10.97 -5.37 1.06
C ALA A 757 11.72 -6.68 0.75
N THR A 758 12.00 -7.50 1.77
CA THR A 758 12.76 -8.77 1.63
C THR A 758 11.87 -10.03 1.65
N TRP A 759 10.55 -9.83 1.64
CA TRP A 759 9.57 -10.92 1.78
C TRP A 759 9.60 -11.87 0.58
N VAL A 760 9.57 -13.18 0.82
CA VAL A 760 9.42 -14.22 -0.21
C VAL A 760 7.93 -14.60 -0.27
N PRO A 761 7.24 -14.46 -1.40
CA PRO A 761 5.80 -14.73 -1.49
C PRO A 761 5.47 -16.22 -1.36
N ASP A 762 4.28 -16.56 -0.86
CA ASP A 762 3.80 -17.95 -0.91
C ASP A 762 3.45 -18.37 -2.35
N PRO A 763 3.59 -19.67 -2.70
CA PRO A 763 4.00 -20.79 -1.85
C PRO A 763 5.53 -20.95 -1.72
N TYR A 764 6.31 -19.97 -2.17
CA TYR A 764 7.76 -20.07 -2.27
C TYR A 764 8.46 -19.88 -0.93
N GLY A 765 9.63 -20.49 -0.76
CA GLY A 765 10.47 -20.29 0.41
C GLY A 765 11.91 -20.66 0.11
N ILE A 766 12.84 -19.95 0.75
CA ILE A 766 14.27 -20.30 0.60
C ILE A 766 14.56 -21.43 1.58
N GLU A 767 14.96 -22.58 1.03
CA GLU A 767 15.21 -23.79 1.79
C GLU A 767 16.53 -23.69 2.56
N ILE A 768 16.49 -23.97 3.87
CA ILE A 768 17.69 -24.04 4.72
C ILE A 768 17.66 -25.28 5.59
N GLY A 769 18.84 -25.71 6.05
CA GLY A 769 18.98 -26.83 6.98
C GLY A 769 18.46 -28.16 6.45
N ASN A 770 18.40 -28.34 5.12
CA ASN A 770 18.11 -29.62 4.49
C ASN A 770 19.29 -30.58 4.73
N PRO A 771 19.10 -31.69 5.47
CA PRO A 771 20.17 -32.65 5.75
C PRO A 771 20.74 -33.31 4.49
N GLU A 772 19.96 -33.45 3.42
CA GLU A 772 20.38 -34.05 2.16
C GLU A 772 21.32 -33.15 1.35
N MET A 773 21.20 -31.82 1.52
CA MET A 773 22.09 -30.85 0.87
C MET A 773 23.40 -30.62 1.66
N THR A 774 23.49 -31.11 2.89
CA THR A 774 24.67 -30.92 3.74
C THR A 774 25.76 -31.93 3.35
N PRO A 775 26.99 -31.50 3.02
CA PRO A 775 28.08 -32.43 2.70
C PRO A 775 28.38 -33.41 3.84
N GLU A 776 28.71 -34.66 3.49
CA GLU A 776 29.04 -35.69 4.47
C GLU A 776 30.24 -35.25 5.33
N GLY A 777 30.12 -35.38 6.66
CA GLY A 777 31.13 -34.92 7.60
C GLY A 777 31.05 -33.43 7.96
N TYR A 778 30.11 -32.67 7.41
CA TYR A 778 29.91 -31.26 7.72
C TYR A 778 28.58 -30.99 8.45
N GLU A 779 28.49 -29.84 9.11
CA GLU A 779 27.28 -29.24 9.66
C GLU A 779 27.06 -27.83 9.09
N GLU A 780 25.82 -27.48 8.77
CA GLU A 780 25.47 -26.12 8.36
C GLU A 780 25.58 -25.16 9.56
N LYS A 781 26.31 -24.08 9.35
CA LYS A 781 26.47 -22.94 10.26
C LYS A 781 26.25 -21.65 9.50
N TRP A 782 26.18 -20.55 10.25
CA TRP A 782 25.87 -19.24 9.71
C TRP A 782 26.93 -18.24 10.13
N MET A 783 27.31 -17.35 9.21
CA MET A 783 28.21 -16.26 9.49
C MET A 783 27.63 -14.93 9.03
N ILE A 784 28.06 -13.86 9.68
CA ILE A 784 27.68 -12.48 9.35
C ILE A 784 28.93 -11.68 9.06
N ASN A 785 28.97 -11.00 7.92
CA ASN A 785 29.87 -9.88 7.68
C ASN A 785 29.12 -8.56 7.96
N VAL A 786 29.79 -7.64 8.66
CA VAL A 786 29.32 -6.26 8.81
C VAL A 786 30.43 -5.32 8.34
N HIS A 787 30.20 -4.66 7.21
CA HIS A 787 31.01 -3.57 6.71
C HIS A 787 30.34 -2.22 7.04
N ALA A 788 30.85 -1.55 8.06
CA ALA A 788 30.32 -0.27 8.55
C ALA A 788 31.43 0.77 8.72
N ILE A 789 31.14 2.01 8.30
CA ILE A 789 32.07 3.13 8.30
C ILE A 789 31.53 4.23 9.22
N ASP A 790 32.31 4.65 10.20
CA ASP A 790 31.97 5.80 11.03
C ASP A 790 32.29 7.09 10.27
N THR A 791 31.27 7.83 9.87
CA THR A 791 31.43 9.06 9.09
C THR A 791 31.41 10.33 9.96
N ARG A 792 31.37 10.18 11.29
CA ARG A 792 31.43 11.32 12.22
C ARG A 792 32.79 11.99 12.11
N GLY A 793 32.78 13.31 11.93
CA GLY A 793 34.00 14.09 11.86
C GLY A 793 34.82 13.94 10.57
N ALA A 794 34.42 13.08 9.62
CA ALA A 794 35.09 12.90 8.33
C ALA A 794 35.28 14.24 7.59
N THR A 795 36.42 14.41 6.93
CA THR A 795 36.71 15.60 6.10
C THR A 795 35.87 15.61 4.83
N ASP A 796 35.67 14.43 4.23
CA ASP A 796 34.78 14.17 3.11
C ASP A 796 33.95 12.92 3.41
N LYS A 797 32.72 13.12 3.91
CA LYS A 797 31.83 12.00 4.28
C LYS A 797 31.55 11.07 3.12
N LEU A 798 31.26 11.62 1.94
CA LEU A 798 30.90 10.82 0.78
C LEU A 798 32.11 10.06 0.27
N GLY A 799 33.28 10.71 0.16
CA GLY A 799 34.49 10.04 -0.24
C GLY A 799 34.87 8.88 0.69
N CYS A 800 34.61 9.01 2.01
CA CYS A 800 34.74 7.89 2.94
C CYS A 800 33.77 6.75 2.60
N THR A 801 32.48 7.06 2.36
CA THR A 801 31.48 6.01 2.03
C THR A 801 31.73 5.33 0.69
N GLU A 802 32.44 5.99 -0.23
CA GLU A 802 32.89 5.46 -1.53
C GLU A 802 34.29 4.82 -1.46
N CYS A 803 34.85 4.69 -0.24
CA CYS A 803 36.14 4.06 0.02
C CYS A 803 37.32 4.64 -0.81
N LYS A 804 37.38 5.96 -0.98
CA LYS A 804 38.47 6.62 -1.73
C LYS A 804 39.82 6.42 -1.05
N CYS A 805 40.77 5.80 -1.74
CA CYS A 805 42.05 5.37 -1.15
C CYS A 805 42.85 6.52 -0.54
N ASP A 806 42.81 7.71 -1.14
CA ASP A 806 43.49 8.91 -0.63
C ASP A 806 42.96 9.37 0.74
N LEU A 807 41.68 9.15 1.04
CA LEU A 807 41.09 9.50 2.33
C LEU A 807 41.43 8.49 3.43
N TYR A 808 41.72 7.25 3.06
CA TYR A 808 42.16 6.21 3.99
C TYR A 808 43.69 6.10 4.09
N ASN A 809 44.43 6.83 3.23
CA ASN A 809 45.88 6.79 3.13
C ASN A 809 46.42 5.36 2.86
N MET A 810 45.76 4.65 1.94
CA MET A 810 46.05 3.25 1.64
C MET A 810 46.75 3.07 0.28
N THR A 811 47.83 2.29 0.27
CA THR A 811 48.56 1.89 -0.95
C THR A 811 48.72 0.37 -1.07
N ILE A 812 48.26 -0.37 -0.06
CA ILE A 812 48.26 -1.83 0.02
C ILE A 812 46.86 -2.29 0.45
N ASP A 813 46.45 -3.47 0.02
CA ASP A 813 45.19 -4.08 0.44
C ASP A 813 45.32 -4.86 1.76
N GLU A 814 44.23 -5.52 2.18
CA GLU A 814 44.18 -6.31 3.42
C GLU A 814 45.11 -7.54 3.42
N PHE A 815 45.52 -8.03 2.24
CA PHE A 815 46.43 -9.16 2.07
C PHE A 815 47.89 -8.72 2.02
N GLY A 816 48.16 -7.41 1.98
CA GLY A 816 49.48 -6.83 1.91
C GLY A 816 50.01 -6.64 0.48
N ASP A 817 49.16 -6.85 -0.52
CA ASP A 817 49.50 -6.63 -1.93
C ASP A 817 49.38 -5.15 -2.29
N LYS A 818 50.21 -4.68 -3.22
CA LYS A 818 50.18 -3.29 -3.66
C LYS A 818 48.97 -3.03 -4.55
N LEU A 819 48.24 -1.97 -4.22
CA LEU A 819 47.12 -1.53 -5.04
C LEU A 819 47.60 -1.03 -6.41
N PRO A 820 46.89 -1.35 -7.51
CA PRO A 820 47.15 -0.75 -8.81
C PRO A 820 47.12 0.77 -8.74
N LYS A 821 47.97 1.46 -9.53
CA LYS A 821 48.07 2.93 -9.51
C LYS A 821 46.78 3.64 -9.95
N ASP A 822 45.96 2.94 -10.72
CA ASP A 822 44.67 3.35 -11.25
C ASP A 822 43.50 2.94 -10.36
N TYR A 823 43.73 2.20 -9.26
CA TYR A 823 42.71 1.87 -8.27
C TYR A 823 42.53 3.04 -7.30
N ILE A 824 41.53 3.87 -7.54
CA ILE A 824 41.29 5.12 -6.79
C ILE A 824 40.34 4.96 -5.59
N GLY A 825 39.55 3.88 -5.52
CA GLY A 825 38.67 3.61 -4.39
C GLY A 825 37.83 2.34 -4.51
N GLY A 826 37.44 1.79 -3.36
CA GLY A 826 36.66 0.55 -3.20
C GLY A 826 37.13 -0.27 -1.98
N LEU A 827 36.61 -1.48 -1.79
CA LEU A 827 36.83 -2.30 -0.58
C LEU A 827 38.30 -2.52 -0.22
N ASN A 828 39.19 -2.59 -1.21
CA ASN A 828 40.61 -2.80 -0.96
C ASN A 828 41.27 -1.59 -0.24
N CYS A 829 40.57 -0.46 -0.14
CA CYS A 829 41.01 0.75 0.55
C CYS A 829 40.31 1.00 1.90
N CYS A 830 39.19 0.32 2.17
CA CYS A 830 38.40 0.48 3.39
C CYS A 830 38.14 -0.87 4.08
N TYR A 831 39.16 -1.70 4.22
CA TYR A 831 39.05 -2.97 4.95
C TYR A 831 39.08 -2.78 6.48
N ASP A 832 38.95 -3.86 7.25
CA ASP A 832 38.82 -3.80 8.72
C ASP A 832 39.96 -3.00 9.37
N GLN A 833 39.62 -2.17 10.36
CA GLN A 833 40.55 -1.32 11.13
C GLN A 833 41.23 -0.19 10.35
N THR A 834 40.92 -0.01 9.06
CA THR A 834 41.29 1.24 8.36
C THR A 834 40.51 2.43 8.92
N GLN A 835 41.02 3.63 8.69
CA GLN A 835 40.42 4.86 9.18
C GLN A 835 40.42 5.96 8.12
N CYS A 836 39.23 6.43 7.78
CA CYS A 836 39.06 7.58 6.91
C CYS A 836 39.51 8.87 7.59
N GLN A 837 40.01 9.81 6.81
CA GLN A 837 40.47 11.10 7.28
C GLN A 837 39.35 11.87 8.02
N VAL A 838 39.67 12.29 9.25
CA VAL A 838 38.79 13.12 10.09
C VAL A 838 39.35 14.53 10.27
N ARG A 839 38.48 15.51 10.50
CA ARG A 839 38.86 16.91 10.74
C ARG A 839 39.78 17.03 11.94
N VAL A 840 40.87 17.79 11.79
CA VAL A 840 41.84 18.02 12.86
C VAL A 840 41.16 18.58 14.10
N GLY A 841 41.36 17.92 15.25
CA GLY A 841 40.76 18.31 16.53
C GLY A 841 39.35 17.76 16.79
N PHE A 842 38.74 17.02 15.85
CA PHE A 842 37.51 16.29 16.12
C PHE A 842 37.81 15.07 16.99
N ASN A 843 37.29 15.06 18.22
CA ASN A 843 37.36 13.92 19.13
C ASN A 843 35.94 13.46 19.43
N GLY A 844 35.55 12.31 18.89
CA GLY A 844 34.24 11.71 19.09
C GLY A 844 34.34 10.42 19.91
N GLU A 845 33.31 10.12 20.68
CA GLU A 845 33.28 8.93 21.54
C GLU A 845 33.29 7.64 20.74
N LEU A 846 34.02 6.64 21.25
CA LEU A 846 33.98 5.26 20.77
C LEU A 846 32.58 4.70 20.97
N ARG A 847 31.95 4.22 19.89
CA ARG A 847 30.61 3.62 19.93
C ARG A 847 30.71 2.11 19.90
N LYS A 848 29.86 1.48 20.70
CA LYS A 848 29.60 0.04 20.66
C LYS A 848 28.30 -0.20 19.92
N LEU A 849 28.38 -0.82 18.75
CA LEU A 849 27.27 -1.02 17.84
C LEU A 849 27.03 -2.50 17.57
N PHE A 850 25.82 -2.80 17.10
CA PHE A 850 25.37 -4.15 16.78
C PHE A 850 24.59 -4.13 15.47
N LEU A 851 24.66 -5.21 14.69
CA LEU A 851 23.67 -5.48 13.66
C LEU A 851 22.51 -6.23 14.30
N ARG A 852 21.34 -5.60 14.38
CA ARG A 852 20.08 -6.25 14.76
C ARG A 852 19.47 -6.86 13.53
N TYR A 853 19.21 -8.16 13.54
CA TYR A 853 18.59 -8.86 12.41
C TYR A 853 17.41 -9.71 12.85
N THR A 854 16.32 -9.63 12.08
CA THR A 854 15.08 -10.37 12.28
C THR A 854 14.89 -11.36 11.14
N VAL A 855 14.74 -12.64 11.49
CA VAL A 855 14.50 -13.72 10.53
C VAL A 855 13.08 -14.20 10.68
N THR A 856 12.36 -14.37 9.57
CA THR A 856 11.00 -14.93 9.54
C THR A 856 10.99 -16.20 8.70
N TRP A 857 10.34 -17.27 9.17
CA TRP A 857 10.37 -18.58 8.52
C TRP A 857 9.13 -19.44 8.81
N LEU A 858 8.99 -20.50 8.03
CA LEU A 858 8.05 -21.61 8.23
C LEU A 858 8.82 -22.90 8.44
N ASP A 859 8.22 -23.87 9.12
CA ASP A 859 8.76 -25.24 9.11
C ASP A 859 8.62 -25.82 7.69
N TRP A 860 9.67 -26.52 7.22
CA TRP A 860 9.66 -27.09 5.88
C TRP A 860 8.56 -28.15 5.72
N SER A 861 7.97 -28.24 4.54
CA SER A 861 7.09 -29.33 4.13
C SER A 861 6.76 -29.24 2.65
N ASP A 862 6.19 -30.31 2.08
CA ASP A 862 6.03 -30.52 0.64
C ASP A 862 5.18 -29.47 -0.10
N ALA A 863 4.37 -28.67 0.59
CA ALA A 863 3.66 -27.54 -0.02
C ALA A 863 4.49 -26.23 -0.08
N VAL A 864 5.77 -26.21 0.34
CA VAL A 864 6.68 -25.09 0.07
C VAL A 864 7.36 -25.36 -1.26
N VAL A 865 7.40 -24.37 -2.14
CA VAL A 865 8.18 -24.46 -3.38
C VAL A 865 9.57 -23.85 -3.12
N PRO A 866 10.67 -24.64 -3.19
CA PRO A 866 12.02 -24.11 -3.04
C PRO A 866 12.32 -23.08 -4.13
N VAL A 867 13.13 -22.08 -3.79
CA VAL A 867 13.68 -21.12 -4.74
C VAL A 867 15.20 -21.10 -4.68
N ASN A 868 15.81 -20.91 -5.83
CA ASN A 868 17.24 -20.65 -5.96
C ASN A 868 17.53 -19.15 -5.92
N ILE A 869 18.68 -18.82 -5.35
CA ILE A 869 19.20 -17.46 -5.27
C ILE A 869 20.21 -17.22 -6.38
N TYR A 870 19.97 -16.19 -7.19
CA TYR A 870 20.90 -15.71 -8.20
C TYR A 870 21.31 -14.28 -7.89
N ILE A 871 22.63 -14.03 -7.88
CA ILE A 871 23.22 -12.71 -7.69
C ILE A 871 24.05 -12.40 -8.92
N PHE A 872 23.59 -11.43 -9.71
CA PHE A 872 24.30 -10.94 -10.88
C PHE A 872 25.16 -9.74 -10.52
N ASP A 873 26.28 -9.60 -11.21
CA ASP A 873 27.24 -8.52 -11.02
C ASP A 873 27.49 -7.82 -12.36
N VAL A 874 27.13 -6.54 -12.45
CA VAL A 874 27.27 -5.76 -13.69
C VAL A 874 28.73 -5.54 -14.10
N SER A 875 29.67 -5.73 -13.18
CA SER A 875 31.11 -5.63 -13.46
C SER A 875 31.68 -6.88 -14.11
N ASP A 876 30.90 -7.95 -14.24
CA ASP A 876 31.32 -9.15 -14.95
C ASP A 876 31.50 -8.87 -16.44
N THR A 877 32.65 -9.29 -16.97
CA THR A 877 33.04 -9.10 -18.37
C THR A 877 33.10 -10.41 -19.16
N ALA A 878 32.76 -11.54 -18.54
CA ALA A 878 32.76 -12.81 -19.24
C ALA A 878 31.75 -12.80 -20.39
N LEU A 879 32.15 -13.38 -21.53
CA LEU A 879 31.25 -13.59 -22.64
C LEU A 879 30.31 -14.76 -22.33
N PRO A 880 29.04 -14.71 -22.76
CA PRO A 880 28.09 -15.83 -22.63
C PRO A 880 28.49 -17.11 -23.38
N ASP A 881 29.65 -17.16 -24.04
CA ASP A 881 30.15 -18.31 -24.80
C ASP A 881 30.82 -19.39 -23.91
N GLY A 882 30.96 -19.12 -22.62
CA GLY A 882 31.49 -20.04 -21.61
C GLY A 882 33.00 -20.28 -21.70
N LYS A 883 33.74 -19.48 -22.49
CA LYS A 883 35.20 -19.66 -22.67
C LYS A 883 36.05 -18.74 -21.81
N SER A 884 35.49 -17.63 -21.35
CA SER A 884 36.16 -16.68 -20.46
C SER A 884 35.71 -16.89 -19.01
N GLU A 885 36.66 -16.85 -18.08
CA GLU A 885 36.33 -16.88 -16.65
C GLU A 885 35.58 -15.61 -16.22
N PRO A 886 34.58 -15.71 -15.31
CA PRO A 886 33.87 -14.56 -14.77
C PRO A 886 34.81 -13.61 -14.02
N ALA A 887 34.67 -12.30 -14.26
CA ALA A 887 35.49 -11.29 -13.60
C ALA A 887 34.92 -10.88 -12.24
N CYS A 888 33.58 -10.79 -12.14
CA CYS A 888 32.78 -10.50 -10.94
C CYS A 888 33.51 -9.64 -9.89
N ARG A 889 33.77 -8.37 -10.21
CA ARG A 889 34.60 -7.48 -9.37
C ARG A 889 33.87 -6.93 -8.15
N VAL A 890 32.56 -7.16 -8.05
CA VAL A 890 31.63 -6.68 -7.00
C VAL A 890 31.41 -5.17 -7.03
N GLU A 891 32.50 -4.41 -7.09
CA GLU A 891 32.53 -2.95 -7.17
C GLU A 891 33.17 -2.47 -8.47
N TYR A 892 32.75 -1.29 -8.92
CA TYR A 892 33.36 -0.61 -10.05
C TYR A 892 33.39 0.91 -9.85
N GLN A 893 34.03 1.59 -10.79
CA GLN A 893 34.19 3.04 -10.81
C GLN A 893 33.29 3.65 -11.90
N VAL A 894 32.67 4.78 -11.56
CA VAL A 894 31.90 5.62 -12.50
C VAL A 894 32.69 6.89 -12.74
N GLU A 895 33.02 7.16 -14.01
CA GLU A 895 33.74 8.38 -14.38
C GLU A 895 32.83 9.60 -14.41
N GLU A 896 33.41 10.77 -14.16
CA GLU A 896 32.70 12.04 -14.30
C GLU A 896 32.36 12.33 -15.78
N CYS A 897 31.15 12.80 -16.02
CA CYS A 897 30.68 13.14 -17.36
C CYS A 897 31.45 14.32 -17.96
N SER A 898 31.53 14.37 -19.30
CA SER A 898 32.19 15.48 -19.99
C SER A 898 31.45 16.81 -19.78
N PRO A 899 32.14 17.96 -19.86
CA PRO A 899 31.49 19.26 -19.77
C PRO A 899 30.36 19.44 -20.79
N GLU A 900 30.46 18.85 -21.98
CA GLU A 900 29.38 18.92 -22.99
C GLU A 900 28.12 18.17 -22.52
N ASN A 901 28.28 16.97 -21.96
CA ASN A 901 27.17 16.16 -21.46
C ASN A 901 26.51 16.81 -20.24
N ARG A 902 27.30 17.46 -19.37
CA ARG A 902 26.78 18.23 -18.23
C ARG A 902 25.90 19.40 -18.67
N VAL A 903 26.25 20.09 -19.76
CA VAL A 903 25.42 21.17 -20.33
C VAL A 903 24.10 20.65 -20.91
N ARG A 904 24.08 19.40 -21.38
CA ARG A 904 22.88 18.76 -21.96
C ARG A 904 22.00 18.05 -20.93
N ASN A 905 22.39 18.02 -19.65
CA ASN A 905 21.79 17.18 -18.61
C ASN A 905 21.81 15.67 -18.96
N GLU A 906 22.88 15.20 -19.61
CA GLU A 906 23.07 13.81 -20.04
C GLU A 906 24.19 13.10 -19.24
N CYS A 907 24.21 13.26 -17.91
CA CYS A 907 25.24 12.69 -17.02
C CYS A 907 24.76 11.40 -16.33
N ILE A 908 24.59 10.35 -17.13
CA ILE A 908 24.25 9.00 -16.65
C ILE A 908 25.30 8.02 -17.18
N ASP A 909 25.97 7.31 -16.27
CA ASP A 909 26.77 6.14 -16.61
C ASP A 909 25.87 4.90 -16.65
N VAL A 910 25.92 4.20 -17.79
CA VAL A 910 25.10 3.00 -18.02
C VAL A 910 26.05 1.81 -18.19
N LYS A 911 26.06 0.92 -17.20
CA LYS A 911 26.77 -0.35 -17.24
C LYS A 911 25.80 -1.44 -17.66
N VAL A 912 26.19 -2.22 -18.67
CA VAL A 912 25.40 -3.34 -19.19
C VAL A 912 26.28 -4.58 -19.20
N THR A 913 25.77 -5.68 -18.64
CA THR A 913 26.37 -7.01 -18.79
C THR A 913 25.33 -8.05 -19.19
N LYS A 914 25.80 -9.19 -19.69
CA LYS A 914 24.97 -10.32 -20.07
C LYS A 914 25.46 -11.56 -19.37
N GLN A 915 24.59 -12.18 -18.56
CA GLN A 915 24.91 -13.41 -17.86
C GLN A 915 23.94 -14.52 -18.27
N VAL A 916 24.47 -15.73 -18.45
CA VAL A 916 23.67 -16.92 -18.75
C VAL A 916 23.05 -17.42 -17.45
N LEU A 917 21.73 -17.61 -17.44
CA LEU A 917 21.03 -18.25 -16.34
C LEU A 917 21.18 -19.77 -16.45
N PRO A 918 21.91 -20.44 -15.52
CA PRO A 918 22.16 -21.87 -15.61
C PRO A 918 20.90 -22.74 -15.60
N ARG A 919 19.94 -22.40 -14.72
CA ARG A 919 18.65 -23.08 -14.60
C ARG A 919 17.51 -22.06 -14.55
N GLY A 920 16.60 -22.19 -15.49
CA GLY A 920 15.41 -21.39 -15.64
C GLY A 920 14.28 -21.79 -14.69
N GLY A 921 13.22 -21.00 -14.74
CA GLY A 921 12.07 -21.15 -13.85
C GLY A 921 11.24 -19.87 -13.80
N ASP A 922 10.36 -19.82 -12.80
CA ASP A 922 9.56 -18.64 -12.54
C ASP A 922 10.37 -17.68 -11.64
N ILE A 923 10.61 -16.45 -12.11
CA ILE A 923 11.13 -15.40 -11.23
C ILE A 923 10.02 -15.03 -10.26
N VAL A 924 10.30 -14.98 -8.95
CA VAL A 924 9.30 -14.70 -7.90
C VAL A 924 9.65 -13.46 -7.07
N TYR A 925 10.91 -13.05 -7.10
CA TYR A 925 11.42 -11.87 -6.41
C TYR A 925 12.62 -11.31 -7.18
N GLY A 926 12.78 -9.99 -7.19
CA GLY A 926 14.00 -9.35 -7.68
C GLY A 926 14.26 -8.00 -7.02
N VAL A 927 15.53 -7.67 -6.79
CA VAL A 927 15.97 -6.39 -6.22
C VAL A 927 17.41 -6.08 -6.64
N ALA A 928 17.75 -4.81 -6.79
CA ALA A 928 19.12 -4.38 -7.00
C ALA A 928 19.74 -3.82 -5.72
N HIS A 929 21.06 -3.90 -5.62
CA HIS A 929 21.85 -3.23 -4.59
C HIS A 929 22.76 -2.20 -5.26
N GLN A 930 22.61 -0.93 -4.84
CA GLN A 930 23.35 0.21 -5.35
C GLN A 930 23.75 1.13 -4.19
N HIS A 931 24.88 1.82 -4.33
CA HIS A 931 25.33 2.87 -3.41
C HIS A 931 24.84 4.25 -3.85
N SER A 932 25.01 5.24 -2.98
CA SER A 932 24.71 6.65 -3.25
C SER A 932 25.27 7.11 -4.61
N GLY A 933 24.40 7.67 -5.45
CA GLY A 933 24.70 7.96 -6.86
C GLY A 933 23.97 7.01 -7.83
N GLY A 934 23.49 5.87 -7.35
CA GLY A 934 22.64 4.96 -8.12
C GLY A 934 21.34 5.62 -8.56
N ILE A 935 20.95 5.40 -9.81
CA ILE A 935 19.69 5.88 -10.41
C ILE A 935 18.67 4.75 -10.53
N GLY A 936 19.14 3.51 -10.60
CA GLY A 936 18.33 2.31 -10.72
C GLY A 936 19.05 1.23 -11.51
N ALA A 937 18.50 0.02 -11.46
CA ALA A 937 18.95 -1.09 -12.25
C ALA A 937 17.76 -1.87 -12.83
N SER A 938 17.99 -2.57 -13.94
CA SER A 938 16.98 -3.40 -14.58
C SER A 938 17.55 -4.71 -15.10
N LEU A 939 16.69 -5.72 -15.11
CA LEU A 939 16.94 -7.05 -15.63
C LEU A 939 16.04 -7.27 -16.84
N HIS A 940 16.62 -7.71 -17.95
CA HIS A 940 15.93 -7.95 -19.21
C HIS A 940 16.14 -9.37 -19.69
N GLY A 941 15.11 -9.94 -20.29
CA GLY A 941 15.16 -11.24 -20.96
C GLY A 941 15.97 -11.18 -22.25
N GLN A 942 16.17 -12.34 -22.87
CA GLN A 942 17.01 -12.45 -24.07
C GLN A 942 16.46 -11.69 -25.29
N ASP A 943 15.14 -11.53 -25.37
CA ASP A 943 14.42 -10.75 -26.40
C ASP A 943 14.38 -9.23 -26.11
N GLY A 944 14.96 -8.79 -24.98
CA GLY A 944 15.00 -7.41 -24.52
C GLY A 944 13.81 -6.96 -23.65
N HIS A 945 12.81 -7.81 -23.40
CA HIS A 945 11.69 -7.42 -22.53
C HIS A 945 12.16 -7.20 -21.09
N LEU A 946 11.55 -6.23 -20.40
CA LEU A 946 11.85 -5.95 -19.00
C LEU A 946 11.29 -7.06 -18.11
N LEU A 947 12.16 -7.76 -17.39
CA LEU A 947 11.78 -8.78 -16.40
C LEU A 947 11.54 -8.15 -15.02
N CYS A 948 12.41 -7.22 -14.63
CA CYS A 948 12.36 -6.54 -13.33
C CYS A 948 13.13 -5.22 -13.38
N ALA A 949 12.60 -4.18 -12.72
CA ALA A 949 13.29 -2.91 -12.49
C ALA A 949 13.33 -2.60 -10.99
N SER A 950 14.47 -2.13 -10.52
CA SER A 950 14.72 -1.81 -9.12
C SER A 950 15.24 -0.37 -9.02
N LEU A 951 14.45 0.51 -8.41
CA LEU A 951 14.70 1.94 -8.30
C LEU A 951 15.06 2.33 -6.86
N PRO A 952 16.04 3.23 -6.66
CA PRO A 952 16.47 3.67 -5.35
C PRO A 952 15.48 4.67 -4.74
N THR A 953 15.34 4.59 -3.42
CA THR A 953 14.68 5.57 -2.58
C THR A 953 15.74 6.33 -1.80
N TYR A 954 15.79 7.65 -1.98
CA TYR A 954 16.70 8.54 -1.26
C TYR A 954 16.00 9.20 -0.07
N GLY A 955 16.70 9.34 1.05
CA GLY A 955 16.20 10.09 2.20
C GLY A 955 16.16 11.61 1.95
N THR A 956 15.46 12.32 2.83
CA THR A 956 15.25 13.79 2.73
C THR A 956 15.50 14.55 4.04
N GLY A 957 15.80 13.84 5.12
CA GLY A 957 16.03 14.37 6.46
C GLY A 957 17.30 13.83 7.11
N GLU A 958 17.34 13.84 8.44
CA GLU A 958 18.50 13.38 9.22
C GLU A 958 18.19 12.14 10.08
N GLU A 959 16.92 11.78 10.24
CA GLU A 959 16.53 10.64 11.06
C GLU A 959 16.96 9.31 10.47
N ALA A 960 17.19 8.32 11.33
CA ALA A 960 17.53 6.96 10.92
C ALA A 960 16.43 6.38 10.02
N GLY A 961 16.75 6.12 8.75
CA GLY A 961 15.82 5.65 7.72
C GLY A 961 15.20 6.77 6.89
N ASN A 962 15.69 8.00 6.98
CA ASN A 962 15.30 9.10 6.09
C ASN A 962 16.51 9.99 5.74
N GLU A 963 17.72 9.45 5.73
CA GLU A 963 18.95 10.24 5.63
C GLU A 963 19.17 10.82 4.22
N ALA A 964 19.21 12.14 4.12
CA ALA A 964 19.44 12.86 2.87
C ALA A 964 20.76 12.46 2.21
N SER A 965 20.73 12.27 0.89
CA SER A 965 21.86 11.85 0.05
C SER A 965 22.27 10.38 0.16
N TYR A 966 21.58 9.57 0.97
CA TYR A 966 21.80 8.13 1.07
C TYR A 966 20.64 7.36 0.43
N ILE A 967 20.95 6.22 -0.19
CA ILE A 967 19.94 5.25 -0.57
C ILE A 967 19.48 4.53 0.70
N ILE A 968 18.21 4.72 1.05
CA ILE A 968 17.56 4.16 2.25
C ILE A 968 16.60 3.01 1.91
N GLY A 969 16.37 2.75 0.63
CA GLY A 969 15.50 1.69 0.11
C GLY A 969 15.71 1.43 -1.37
N MET A 970 15.35 0.23 -1.83
CA MET A 970 15.26 -0.15 -3.24
C MET A 970 13.88 -0.76 -3.52
N SER A 971 13.28 -0.44 -4.65
CA SER A 971 12.00 -1.05 -5.05
C SER A 971 12.20 -2.51 -5.44
N THR A 972 11.35 -3.41 -4.95
CA THR A 972 11.45 -4.83 -5.27
C THR A 972 10.39 -5.27 -6.28
N CYS A 973 10.76 -6.24 -7.10
CA CYS A 973 9.87 -6.87 -8.07
C CYS A 973 9.21 -8.10 -7.47
N TYR A 974 7.89 -8.10 -7.44
CA TYR A 974 7.06 -9.26 -7.16
C TYR A 974 6.24 -9.63 -8.40
N PRO A 975 6.86 -10.31 -9.38
CA PRO A 975 6.08 -10.91 -10.47
C PRO A 975 5.04 -11.89 -9.90
N LYS A 976 3.90 -12.00 -10.58
CA LYS A 976 2.91 -13.01 -10.18
C LYS A 976 3.52 -14.39 -10.39
N PRO A 977 3.23 -15.38 -9.52
CA PRO A 977 3.64 -16.77 -9.74
C PRO A 977 3.36 -17.22 -11.18
N GLY A 978 4.38 -17.70 -11.89
CA GLY A 978 4.27 -18.15 -13.28
C GLY A 978 4.15 -17.07 -14.37
N SER A 979 4.14 -15.77 -14.02
CA SER A 979 3.98 -14.68 -15.01
C SER A 979 5.27 -14.25 -15.68
N VAL A 980 6.41 -14.40 -15.02
CA VAL A 980 7.73 -14.05 -15.54
C VAL A 980 8.56 -15.31 -15.52
N LYS A 981 8.86 -15.82 -16.71
CA LYS A 981 9.56 -17.09 -16.90
C LYS A 981 10.86 -16.86 -17.63
N VAL A 982 11.87 -17.57 -17.19
CA VAL A 982 13.19 -17.61 -17.82
C VAL A 982 13.55 -19.05 -18.12
N SER A 983 14.19 -19.27 -19.26
CA SER A 983 14.54 -20.62 -19.74
C SER A 983 15.93 -21.04 -19.25
N ASP A 984 16.17 -22.35 -19.22
CA ASP A 984 17.51 -22.88 -18.98
C ASP A 984 18.48 -22.35 -20.05
N GLY A 985 19.60 -21.80 -19.61
CA GLY A 985 20.60 -21.21 -20.51
C GLY A 985 20.19 -19.87 -21.14
N GLU A 986 19.09 -19.26 -20.71
CA GLU A 986 18.68 -17.95 -21.22
C GLU A 986 19.71 -16.87 -20.85
N VAL A 987 20.03 -16.00 -21.80
CA VAL A 987 20.94 -14.88 -21.57
C VAL A 987 20.17 -13.68 -21.05
N LEU A 988 20.39 -13.35 -19.78
CA LEU A 988 19.78 -12.19 -19.14
C LEU A 988 20.69 -10.97 -19.30
N THR A 989 20.10 -9.82 -19.59
CA THR A 989 20.82 -8.54 -19.68
C THR A 989 20.57 -7.72 -18.42
N ILE A 990 21.63 -7.39 -17.70
CA ILE A 990 21.59 -6.56 -16.48
C ILE A 990 22.07 -5.17 -16.86
N VAL A 991 21.29 -4.16 -16.49
CA VAL A 991 21.61 -2.74 -16.68
C VAL A 991 21.69 -2.07 -15.31
N SER A 992 22.77 -1.37 -15.03
CA SER A 992 22.96 -0.56 -13.82
C SER A 992 23.24 0.88 -14.23
N ASN A 993 22.42 1.81 -13.74
CA ASN A 993 22.53 3.23 -14.03
C ASN A 993 23.01 3.99 -12.80
N TYR A 994 24.02 4.83 -12.98
CA TYR A 994 24.54 5.75 -11.97
C TYR A 994 24.59 7.18 -12.51
N SER A 995 24.44 8.17 -11.64
CA SER A 995 24.77 9.54 -11.98
C SER A 995 26.27 9.61 -12.24
N SER A 996 26.65 10.24 -13.35
CA SER A 996 28.04 10.61 -13.64
C SER A 996 28.25 12.11 -13.48
N ASP A 997 27.36 12.80 -12.76
CA ASP A 997 27.54 14.22 -12.40
C ASP A 997 28.81 14.46 -11.58
N ARG A 998 29.42 13.41 -11.03
CA ARG A 998 30.76 13.40 -10.43
C ARG A 998 31.34 12.00 -10.55
N GLN A 999 32.63 11.87 -10.32
CA GLN A 999 33.27 10.56 -10.21
C GLN A 999 32.81 9.86 -8.92
N HIS A 1000 32.45 8.57 -9.05
CA HIS A 1000 32.15 7.69 -7.93
C HIS A 1000 33.10 6.48 -7.91
N THR A 1001 33.52 6.07 -6.72
CA THR A 1001 34.37 4.88 -6.50
C THR A 1001 33.66 3.87 -5.62
N GLY A 1002 34.03 2.60 -5.72
CA GLY A 1002 33.43 1.55 -4.88
C GLY A 1002 31.91 1.44 -5.04
N VAL A 1003 31.35 1.68 -6.23
CA VAL A 1003 29.91 1.55 -6.43
C VAL A 1003 29.54 0.11 -6.78
N MET A 1004 28.39 -0.35 -6.29
CA MET A 1004 27.88 -1.70 -6.56
C MET A 1004 26.80 -1.70 -7.64
N GLY A 1005 26.78 -2.74 -8.46
CA GLY A 1005 25.77 -2.96 -9.49
C GLY A 1005 25.28 -4.39 -9.45
N LEU A 1006 24.83 -4.82 -8.27
CA LEU A 1006 24.34 -6.17 -8.08
C LEU A 1006 22.84 -6.25 -8.33
N PHE A 1007 22.40 -7.37 -8.91
CA PHE A 1007 20.99 -7.66 -9.11
C PHE A 1007 20.66 -9.05 -8.58
N TYR A 1008 19.79 -9.12 -7.59
CA TYR A 1008 19.38 -10.32 -6.90
C TYR A 1008 18.04 -10.80 -7.42
N ILE A 1009 17.89 -12.08 -7.73
CA ILE A 1009 16.58 -12.69 -8.03
C ILE A 1009 16.40 -14.04 -7.33
N LEU A 1010 15.14 -14.36 -7.03
CA LEU A 1010 14.72 -15.70 -6.62
C LEU A 1010 13.97 -16.39 -7.76
N VAL A 1011 14.37 -17.62 -8.08
CA VAL A 1011 13.79 -18.40 -9.18
C VAL A 1011 13.31 -19.75 -8.67
N ALA A 1012 12.05 -20.07 -8.94
CA ALA A 1012 11.47 -21.38 -8.67
C ALA A 1012 11.57 -22.29 -9.92
N GLU A 1013 12.29 -23.40 -9.83
CA GLU A 1013 12.51 -24.29 -10.99
C GLU A 1013 11.23 -25.01 -11.44
N HIS A 1014 11.13 -25.26 -12.76
CA HIS A 1014 9.96 -25.86 -13.39
C HIS A 1014 9.64 -27.30 -12.93
N GLU A 1015 10.63 -28.08 -12.47
CA GLU A 1015 10.42 -29.46 -12.03
C GLU A 1015 9.61 -29.54 -10.72
N HIS A 1016 9.81 -28.58 -9.80
CA HIS A 1016 9.09 -28.53 -8.52
C HIS A 1016 7.62 -28.11 -8.67
N LEU A 1017 7.28 -27.39 -9.75
CA LEU A 1017 5.90 -26.99 -10.06
C LEU A 1017 5.05 -28.17 -10.58
N ARG A 1018 5.67 -29.23 -11.13
CA ARG A 1018 4.96 -30.43 -11.60
C ARG A 1018 4.58 -31.39 -10.47
N GLY A 1019 5.31 -31.39 -9.35
CA GLY A 1019 5.08 -32.27 -8.20
C GLY A 1019 3.90 -31.87 -7.31
N CYS A 1020 3.43 -30.62 -7.40
CA CYS A 1020 2.34 -30.09 -6.58
C CYS A 1020 0.93 -30.26 -7.20
N LEU A 1021 0.82 -30.79 -8.42
CA LEU A 1021 -0.45 -31.16 -9.04
C LEU A 1021 -0.76 -32.62 -8.70
N PRO A 1022 -1.90 -32.92 -8.07
CA PRO A 1022 -2.31 -34.29 -7.84
C PRO A 1022 -2.34 -35.09 -9.15
N THR A 1023 -1.71 -36.26 -9.16
CA THR A 1023 -1.59 -37.18 -10.30
C THR A 1023 -2.92 -37.66 -10.92
N TRP A 1024 -4.07 -37.28 -10.37
CA TRP A 1024 -5.39 -37.56 -10.95
C TRP A 1024 -5.84 -36.54 -12.01
N LEU A 1025 -5.19 -35.38 -12.10
CA LEU A 1025 -5.51 -34.33 -13.10
C LEU A 1025 -4.79 -34.51 -14.44
N THR A 1026 -3.69 -35.27 -14.48
CA THR A 1026 -2.86 -35.41 -15.69
C THR A 1026 -3.28 -36.54 -16.63
N ASN A 1027 -4.19 -37.43 -16.21
CA ASN A 1027 -4.59 -38.60 -17.01
C ASN A 1027 -5.94 -38.47 -17.73
N ASN A 1028 -6.60 -37.30 -17.71
CA ASN A 1028 -7.89 -37.09 -18.39
C ASN A 1028 -8.01 -35.72 -19.09
N LEU A 1029 -6.90 -35.18 -19.60
CA LEU A 1029 -6.89 -34.07 -20.55
C LEU A 1029 -6.29 -34.51 -21.89
#